data_AF-A0A8C9VST9-F1
#
_entry.id   AF-A0A8C9VST9-F1
#
_cell.length_a   1.000
_cell.length_b   1.000
_cell.length_c   1.000
_cell.angle_alpha   90.00
_cell.angle_beta   90.00
_cell.angle_gamma   90.00
#
_symmetry.space_group_name_H-M   'P 1'
#
loop_
_entity.id
_entity.type
_entity.pdbx_description
1 polymer ?
#
loop_
_entity_poly.entity_id
_entity_poly.type
_entity_poly.pdbx_seq_one_letter_code
_entity_poly.pdbx_strand_id
1 'polypeptide(L)'
;VSATISEQGVSSSDDGGPVARISQAHRADWALDLLDRSVRRTGRITKQLLLRVFRDICHPSGNQALLLLRSCGSLLSEVNLPERSALAHQIWDKLQELGVTYDASHYNALLKVYLQNSFKFSPTDFLAKMEAANVQPNRVTYQRLIAAYCQEGDIEGASKILGFMKDKEIPITEAVFNSLLTGHARAGDIASAENMLPLMKGSGIEPGPDTYVALLSAHAEKGDVEKMTQVKVASADIQLMDRDFLQVLTSLAEAGHHQHVPVILERMRQEHGFVQEAMNVCLSLVTQGKEDVAFSLLNTFPVRQLDSQSETAPNQGNFFLRHCVAMEMPVEKLLRYCKDLKESNRHAAPLQFVLQCALASAKTGMAAQLMKVMKEEGLPVREHFFWPLLIPLQQEKNTQGILDVVKIMLDLGVSPDTPTYSSYILPAFPSLDSARSALKEVGCDLNTLRFTTAEVRAEAGLGNLASLYSVCEYNMTGSVGLYAVPYFLYNLIEGMSTEEIQAKEKLLREYFHQLRNVKISIPVTIFRGIRNLLQMHNTPELVKDPEQKIEALESKLEDLKSRDQPIAAVLKQLLVALCSEEALDVKARHESEMVVGGYAVLIQLCCTHDKVEEALNLKRELDRRDSSDVLTASKYLHLVKALTKHGRLEEAVDMLKEMKGKNLTLEDTAVTALFHILNRVALQGDAAAVKRLQDTVFSLGLVKPSALLASPIATAYLHSGDLTGGLDAVLSFYKQYKFLPRFHDLLCHLVEKEETDLLQKAMDFVSQERGEMTMLYDLLFAFLQTGRYKEAHKIIETPGLRAKSGRLQWFAEKCIANEQMEPLETLVEMTQKLFECDRDEMYHYVLRLYETNDWRKAEAAWTKMQEENVIPRERTLRLLAKILKTNGQKVPFEVPEVKTWENAGLKCPREQESFSLRVEVWMWVPLCIVMDLAEKSIKDFGLCNVSNGLLVITQVKHGKLKDARATLAAMLQAQQVPSQLSITRLVQSLAAAGDVEAIREVEDLTKETSSLIGLSRMLFINNVVLAHIKNGDIQTAVEKLESLYTPGLEGQGDSQPTSISYVFRKVLEDKNDEALDKLSAMAERMANHFASYRPVTSLFLTYLELGHIEEAKSQLQVHAMKSLLELLPDILQKEHVYPLLMKSYTIDKDLDRAKALHAQMQTDGIRADELSLKRLALLYKQAGEPVPFEEPPVSITLPSTKMQERQNTENWGSSGSMRGSRL
;
A
#
# COMPACT_ATOMS: atom_id res chain seq x y z
N VAL A 1 -0.62 -20.87 27.37
CA VAL A 1 -0.11 -21.32 28.69
C VAL A 1 -1.05 -20.80 29.76
N SER A 2 -1.42 -21.67 30.70
CA SER A 2 -2.42 -21.50 31.76
C SER A 2 -2.14 -20.32 32.69
N ALA A 3 -3.10 -19.41 32.84
CA ALA A 3 -3.15 -18.50 33.98
C ALA A 3 -4.50 -18.69 34.69
N THR A 4 -4.39 -19.31 35.85
CA THR A 4 -5.39 -19.52 36.90
C THR A 4 -6.18 -18.26 37.22
N ILE A 5 -7.51 -18.39 37.20
CA ILE A 5 -8.46 -17.40 37.72
C ILE A 5 -8.38 -17.46 39.24
N SER A 6 -7.82 -16.43 39.88
CA SER A 6 -7.93 -16.24 41.32
C SER A 6 -9.26 -15.55 41.63
N GLU A 7 -10.14 -16.29 42.33
CA GLU A 7 -11.34 -15.78 42.98
C GLU A 7 -10.98 -14.64 43.95
N GLN A 8 -11.56 -13.45 43.75
CA GLN A 8 -11.74 -12.48 44.83
C GLN A 8 -13.17 -11.94 44.82
N GLY A 9 -13.95 -12.43 45.78
CA GLY A 9 -15.05 -11.80 46.51
C GLY A 9 -15.94 -10.81 45.77
N VAL A 10 -17.13 -11.28 45.36
CA VAL A 10 -18.29 -10.43 45.09
C VAL A 10 -18.81 -9.87 46.41
N SER A 11 -18.61 -8.58 46.67
CA SER A 11 -19.46 -7.80 47.58
C SER A 11 -20.50 -7.06 46.75
N SER A 12 -21.74 -7.49 46.89
CA SER A 12 -22.95 -6.93 46.28
C SER A 12 -23.31 -5.56 46.88
N SER A 13 -23.11 -4.48 46.13
CA SER A 13 -23.96 -3.27 46.14
C SER A 13 -23.33 -2.17 45.28
N ASP A 14 -23.72 -2.08 44.00
CA ASP A 14 -23.83 -0.77 43.35
C ASP A 14 -24.80 -0.87 42.18
N ASP A 15 -25.99 -0.33 42.38
CA ASP A 15 -27.04 -0.27 41.37
C ASP A 15 -26.68 0.84 40.37
N GLY A 16 -26.00 0.46 39.29
CA GLY A 16 -25.60 1.37 38.22
C GLY A 16 -26.82 2.06 37.60
N GLY A 17 -26.85 3.39 37.70
CA GLY A 17 -27.96 4.23 37.22
C GLY A 17 -28.25 4.12 35.71
N PRO A 18 -29.37 4.70 35.24
CA PRO A 18 -29.91 4.50 33.88
C PRO A 18 -28.92 4.78 32.75
N VAL A 19 -28.04 5.76 32.94
CA VAL A 19 -27.06 6.21 31.94
C VAL A 19 -25.93 5.18 31.72
N ALA A 20 -25.51 4.46 32.77
CA ALA A 20 -24.52 3.39 32.65
C ALA A 20 -25.09 2.19 31.88
N ARG A 21 -26.37 1.87 32.12
CA ARG A 21 -27.09 0.79 31.42
C ARG A 21 -27.30 1.09 29.93
N ILE A 22 -27.56 2.36 29.58
CA ILE A 22 -27.69 2.80 28.17
C ILE A 22 -26.34 2.72 27.44
N SER A 23 -25.25 3.21 28.06
CA SER A 23 -23.90 3.11 27.47
C SER A 23 -23.43 1.66 27.28
N GLN A 24 -23.80 0.77 28.21
CA GLN A 24 -23.49 -0.67 28.13
C GLN A 24 -24.33 -1.40 27.06
N ALA A 25 -25.62 -1.07 26.92
CA ALA A 25 -26.47 -1.62 25.86
C ALA A 25 -25.94 -1.26 24.46
N HIS A 26 -25.51 -0.01 24.25
CA HIS A 26 -24.90 0.42 22.99
C HIS A 26 -23.58 -0.30 22.68
N ARG A 27 -22.77 -0.65 23.68
CA ARG A 27 -21.53 -1.44 23.49
C ARG A 27 -21.82 -2.90 23.10
N ALA A 28 -22.83 -3.50 23.70
CA ALA A 28 -23.28 -4.85 23.35
C ALA A 28 -23.84 -4.91 21.91
N ASP A 29 -24.67 -3.94 21.51
CA ASP A 29 -25.23 -3.88 20.15
C ASP A 29 -24.15 -3.62 19.09
N TRP A 30 -23.16 -2.76 19.39
CA TRP A 30 -21.98 -2.56 18.53
C TRP A 30 -21.17 -3.84 18.34
N ALA A 31 -20.91 -4.57 19.42
CA ALA A 31 -20.11 -5.79 19.39
C ALA A 31 -20.79 -6.89 18.55
N LEU A 32 -22.12 -6.95 18.59
CA LEU A 32 -22.93 -7.88 17.81
C LEU A 32 -23.02 -7.49 16.33
N ASP A 33 -23.17 -6.21 16.01
CA ASP A 33 -23.09 -5.69 14.64
C ASP A 33 -21.70 -5.94 14.03
N LEU A 34 -20.63 -5.84 14.81
CA LEU A 34 -19.28 -6.19 14.37
C LEU A 34 -19.17 -7.68 14.01
N LEU A 35 -19.78 -8.55 14.80
CA LEU A 35 -19.82 -10.00 14.56
C LEU A 35 -20.64 -10.31 13.30
N ASP A 36 -21.81 -9.70 13.14
CA ASP A 36 -22.68 -9.87 11.97
C ASP A 36 -22.02 -9.35 10.68
N ARG A 37 -21.37 -8.17 10.73
CA ARG A 37 -20.57 -7.63 9.62
C ARG A 37 -19.42 -8.57 9.25
N SER A 38 -18.75 -9.19 10.23
CA SER A 38 -17.68 -10.16 9.96
C SER A 38 -18.23 -11.38 9.22
N VAL A 39 -19.35 -11.93 9.69
CA VAL A 39 -20.02 -13.08 9.06
C VAL A 39 -20.48 -12.76 7.64
N ARG A 40 -21.13 -11.61 7.41
CA ARG A 40 -21.58 -11.21 6.07
C ARG A 40 -20.44 -10.93 5.09
N ARG A 41 -19.32 -10.38 5.56
CA ARG A 41 -18.18 -10.02 4.70
C ARG A 41 -17.25 -11.19 4.38
N THR A 42 -17.08 -12.10 5.33
CA THR A 42 -16.03 -13.13 5.24
C THR A 42 -16.54 -14.55 5.46
N GLY A 43 -17.78 -14.73 5.93
CA GLY A 43 -18.32 -16.04 6.32
C GLY A 43 -17.68 -16.64 7.57
N ARG A 44 -16.83 -15.90 8.29
CA ARG A 44 -16.06 -16.40 9.44
C ARG A 44 -15.97 -15.38 10.59
N ILE A 45 -15.64 -15.90 11.77
CA ILE A 45 -15.39 -15.14 12.99
C ILE A 45 -14.04 -15.58 13.56
N THR A 46 -13.26 -14.64 14.11
CA THR A 46 -12.02 -14.99 14.82
C THR A 46 -12.30 -15.26 16.29
N LYS A 47 -11.55 -16.18 16.91
CA LYS A 47 -11.67 -16.47 18.36
C LYS A 47 -11.59 -15.21 19.22
N GLN A 48 -10.67 -14.30 18.87
CA GLN A 48 -10.48 -13.04 19.61
C GLN A 48 -11.70 -12.12 19.50
N LEU A 49 -12.33 -12.04 18.33
CA LEU A 49 -13.55 -11.25 18.16
C LEU A 49 -14.68 -11.85 19.00
N LEU A 50 -14.89 -13.16 18.93
CA LEU A 50 -15.94 -13.83 19.71
C LEU A 50 -15.74 -13.63 21.22
N LEU A 51 -14.51 -13.78 21.72
CA LEU A 51 -14.19 -13.56 23.14
C LEU A 51 -14.33 -12.10 23.57
N ARG A 52 -14.00 -11.14 22.69
CA ARG A 52 -14.20 -9.70 22.95
C ARG A 52 -15.70 -9.39 23.07
N VAL A 53 -16.48 -9.82 22.08
CA VAL A 53 -17.94 -9.64 22.07
C VAL A 53 -18.55 -10.31 23.31
N PHE A 54 -18.08 -11.50 23.67
CA PHE A 54 -18.55 -12.20 24.87
C PHE A 54 -18.25 -11.44 26.17
N ARG A 55 -17.05 -10.85 26.30
CA ARG A 55 -16.67 -10.05 27.47
C ARG A 55 -17.49 -8.77 27.60
N ASP A 56 -17.77 -8.11 26.47
CA ASP A 56 -18.45 -6.82 26.44
C ASP A 56 -19.96 -6.96 26.76
N ILE A 57 -20.53 -8.17 26.66
CA ILE A 57 -21.94 -8.44 26.96
C ILE A 57 -22.10 -8.89 28.43
N CYS A 58 -22.50 -7.96 29.30
CA CYS A 58 -22.74 -8.25 30.73
C CYS A 58 -24.08 -8.97 30.99
N HIS A 59 -25.12 -8.69 30.20
CA HIS A 59 -26.45 -9.33 30.32
C HIS A 59 -27.03 -9.64 28.93
N PRO A 60 -26.67 -10.78 28.32
CA PRO A 60 -27.15 -11.14 26.99
C PRO A 60 -28.65 -11.41 26.99
N SER A 61 -29.38 -10.83 26.04
CA SER A 61 -30.75 -11.29 25.75
C SER A 61 -30.71 -12.71 25.16
N GLY A 62 -31.83 -13.44 25.20
CA GLY A 62 -31.89 -14.81 24.65
C GLY A 62 -31.45 -14.89 23.18
N ASN A 63 -31.74 -13.88 22.35
CA ASN A 63 -31.28 -13.86 20.96
C ASN A 63 -29.76 -13.63 20.84
N GLN A 64 -29.18 -12.84 21.74
CA GLN A 64 -27.74 -12.58 21.78
C GLN A 64 -26.98 -13.83 22.26
N ALA A 65 -27.49 -14.50 23.30
CA ALA A 65 -27.00 -15.80 23.77
C ALA A 65 -27.03 -16.85 22.64
N LEU A 66 -28.12 -16.89 21.87
CA LEU A 66 -28.27 -17.78 20.73
C LEU A 66 -27.24 -17.51 19.62
N LEU A 67 -26.98 -16.23 19.31
CA LEU A 67 -25.97 -15.85 18.31
C LEU A 67 -24.57 -16.25 18.76
N LEU A 68 -24.18 -15.93 20.00
CA LEU A 68 -22.89 -16.29 20.58
C LEU A 68 -22.65 -17.81 20.56
N LEU A 69 -23.66 -18.60 20.94
CA LEU A 69 -23.59 -20.06 20.86
C LEU A 69 -23.41 -20.53 19.41
N ARG A 70 -24.21 -20.02 18.47
CA ARG A 70 -24.09 -20.39 17.04
C ARG A 70 -22.73 -20.02 16.45
N SER A 71 -22.10 -18.95 16.94
CA SER A 71 -20.76 -18.54 16.52
C SER A 71 -19.67 -19.55 16.89
N CYS A 72 -19.90 -20.45 17.85
CA CYS A 72 -18.92 -21.46 18.27
C CYS A 72 -18.83 -22.68 17.36
N GLY A 73 -19.62 -22.72 16.27
CA GLY A 73 -19.66 -23.83 15.32
C GLY A 73 -18.74 -23.63 14.10
N SER A 74 -19.30 -23.83 12.90
CA SER A 74 -18.55 -23.76 11.63
C SER A 74 -17.96 -22.38 11.29
N LEU A 75 -18.36 -21.31 11.99
CA LEU A 75 -17.86 -19.95 11.76
C LEU A 75 -16.44 -19.71 12.29
N LEU A 76 -15.93 -20.55 13.20
CA LEU A 76 -14.58 -20.47 13.76
C LEU A 76 -13.58 -21.35 12.98
N SER A 77 -13.51 -21.20 11.64
CA SER A 77 -12.68 -22.06 10.77
C SER A 77 -11.20 -22.17 11.20
N GLU A 78 -10.68 -21.16 11.89
CA GLU A 78 -9.28 -21.08 12.37
C GLU A 78 -9.02 -21.79 13.73
N VAL A 79 -10.06 -22.31 14.40
CA VAL A 79 -9.95 -22.93 15.73
C VAL A 79 -10.15 -24.43 15.62
N ASN A 80 -9.39 -25.24 16.37
CA ASN A 80 -9.52 -26.71 16.38
C ASN A 80 -10.88 -27.16 16.93
N LEU A 81 -11.43 -28.29 16.43
CA LEU A 81 -12.75 -28.78 16.83
C LEU A 81 -12.94 -29.01 18.35
N PRO A 82 -11.96 -29.58 19.09
CA PRO A 82 -12.07 -29.72 20.54
C PRO A 82 -12.10 -28.36 21.26
N GLU A 83 -11.32 -27.40 20.77
CA GLU A 83 -11.25 -26.05 21.33
C GLU A 83 -12.52 -25.25 21.05
N ARG A 84 -13.13 -25.42 19.87
CA ARG A 84 -14.47 -24.86 19.57
C ARG A 84 -15.53 -25.40 20.53
N SER A 85 -15.48 -26.69 20.82
CA SER A 85 -16.40 -27.35 21.76
C SER A 85 -16.20 -26.82 23.19
N ALA A 86 -14.95 -26.73 23.64
CA ALA A 86 -14.62 -26.15 24.94
C ALA A 86 -15.08 -24.69 25.06
N LEU A 87 -14.93 -23.89 24.01
CA LEU A 87 -15.42 -22.51 23.96
C LEU A 87 -16.95 -22.45 24.03
N ALA A 88 -17.65 -23.36 23.35
CA ALA A 88 -19.10 -23.46 23.42
C ALA A 88 -19.57 -23.79 24.84
N HIS A 89 -18.89 -24.69 25.55
CA HIS A 89 -19.18 -24.99 26.96
C HIS A 89 -18.88 -23.80 27.88
N GLN A 90 -17.74 -23.14 27.72
CA GLN A 90 -17.40 -21.93 28.50
C GLN A 90 -18.45 -20.84 28.34
N ILE A 91 -18.90 -20.59 27.11
CA ILE A 91 -19.94 -19.60 26.82
C ILE A 91 -21.28 -20.08 27.41
N TRP A 92 -21.62 -21.36 27.25
CA TRP A 92 -22.83 -21.93 27.85
C TRP A 92 -22.86 -21.76 29.37
N ASP A 93 -21.86 -22.25 30.10
CA ASP A 93 -21.84 -22.19 31.57
C ASP A 93 -21.88 -20.74 32.06
N LYS A 94 -21.12 -19.84 31.40
CA LYS A 94 -21.09 -18.44 31.77
C LYS A 94 -22.40 -17.70 31.45
N LEU A 95 -23.10 -18.03 30.36
CA LEU A 95 -24.44 -17.50 30.09
C LEU A 95 -25.44 -17.92 31.17
N GLN A 96 -25.28 -19.12 31.73
CA GLN A 96 -26.10 -19.62 32.83
C GLN A 96 -25.80 -18.86 34.13
N GLU A 97 -24.52 -18.59 34.44
CA GLU A 97 -24.12 -17.74 35.57
C GLU A 97 -24.69 -16.31 35.46
N LEU A 98 -24.80 -15.77 34.24
CA LEU A 98 -25.37 -14.44 33.98
C LEU A 98 -26.92 -14.41 34.05
N GLY A 99 -27.56 -15.54 34.36
CA GLY A 99 -29.01 -15.63 34.58
C GLY A 99 -29.86 -15.80 33.32
N VAL A 100 -29.26 -16.19 32.19
CA VAL A 100 -30.02 -16.44 30.94
C VAL A 100 -30.84 -17.73 31.07
N THR A 101 -32.15 -17.63 30.84
CA THR A 101 -33.04 -18.79 30.79
C THR A 101 -32.98 -19.46 29.42
N TYR A 102 -32.64 -20.75 29.36
CA TYR A 102 -32.58 -21.50 28.11
C TYR A 102 -33.93 -22.07 27.71
N ASP A 103 -34.28 -21.87 26.44
CA ASP A 103 -35.41 -22.50 25.77
C ASP A 103 -34.93 -23.62 24.82
N ALA A 104 -35.88 -24.28 24.15
CA ALA A 104 -35.57 -25.31 23.16
C ALA A 104 -34.64 -24.80 22.03
N SER A 105 -34.67 -23.50 21.71
CA SER A 105 -33.82 -22.89 20.67
C SER A 105 -32.34 -22.88 21.08
N HIS A 106 -32.03 -22.60 22.34
CA HIS A 106 -30.67 -22.62 22.88
C HIS A 106 -30.10 -24.04 22.89
N TYR A 107 -30.85 -25.02 23.40
CA TYR A 107 -30.45 -26.43 23.37
C TYR A 107 -30.24 -26.94 21.95
N ASN A 108 -31.15 -26.57 21.04
CA ASN A 108 -30.97 -26.88 19.63
C ASN A 108 -29.68 -26.24 19.11
N ALA A 109 -29.42 -24.95 19.35
CA ALA A 109 -28.18 -24.30 18.90
C ALA A 109 -26.93 -25.03 19.42
N LEU A 110 -26.93 -25.47 20.67
CA LEU A 110 -25.86 -26.29 21.24
C LEU A 110 -25.71 -27.63 20.50
N LEU A 111 -26.80 -28.34 20.22
CA LEU A 111 -26.78 -29.58 19.40
C LEU A 111 -26.19 -29.32 18.00
N LYS A 112 -26.54 -28.20 17.37
CA LYS A 112 -25.96 -27.84 16.06
C LYS A 112 -24.45 -27.64 16.17
N VAL A 113 -23.99 -26.95 17.21
CA VAL A 113 -22.55 -26.74 17.45
C VAL A 113 -21.85 -28.06 17.72
N TYR A 114 -22.44 -28.98 18.48
CA TYR A 114 -21.88 -30.32 18.71
C TYR A 114 -21.73 -31.11 17.41
N LEU A 115 -22.77 -31.13 16.56
CA LEU A 115 -22.71 -31.78 15.24
C LEU A 115 -21.64 -31.15 14.33
N GLN A 116 -21.50 -29.81 14.35
CA GLN A 116 -20.50 -29.09 13.55
C GLN A 116 -19.07 -29.28 14.06
N ASN A 117 -18.91 -29.47 15.37
CA ASN A 117 -17.61 -29.67 16.01
C ASN A 117 -17.26 -31.15 16.18
N SER A 118 -18.09 -32.07 15.67
CA SER A 118 -17.94 -33.52 15.89
C SER A 118 -17.75 -33.88 17.37
N PHE A 119 -18.44 -33.15 18.26
CA PHE A 119 -18.38 -33.39 19.69
C PHE A 119 -19.17 -34.65 20.02
N LYS A 120 -18.55 -35.59 20.74
CA LYS A 120 -19.21 -36.84 21.16
C LYS A 120 -20.07 -36.59 22.39
N PHE A 121 -21.35 -36.93 22.30
CA PHE A 121 -22.29 -36.85 23.42
C PHE A 121 -23.34 -37.95 23.27
N SER A 122 -23.94 -38.35 24.38
CA SER A 122 -25.07 -39.30 24.38
C SER A 122 -26.37 -38.57 24.06
N PRO A 123 -27.07 -38.91 22.96
CA PRO A 123 -28.35 -38.28 22.62
C PRO A 123 -29.43 -38.52 23.68
N THR A 124 -29.42 -39.67 24.38
CA THR A 124 -30.36 -39.95 25.48
C THR A 124 -30.08 -39.09 26.70
N ASP A 125 -28.81 -38.89 27.04
CA ASP A 125 -28.43 -38.05 28.18
C ASP A 125 -28.75 -36.58 27.90
N PHE A 126 -28.63 -36.16 26.63
CA PHE A 126 -29.03 -34.83 26.21
C PHE A 126 -30.55 -34.61 26.35
N LEU A 127 -31.37 -35.61 26.01
CA LEU A 127 -32.81 -35.56 26.24
C LEU A 127 -33.13 -35.49 27.74
N ALA A 128 -32.48 -36.31 28.56
CA ALA A 128 -32.63 -36.26 30.02
C ALA A 128 -32.23 -34.89 30.59
N LYS A 129 -31.18 -34.26 30.05
CA LYS A 129 -30.75 -32.90 30.42
C LYS A 129 -31.83 -31.86 30.09
N MET A 130 -32.47 -31.95 28.92
CA MET A 130 -33.56 -31.04 28.55
C MET A 130 -34.79 -31.24 29.44
N GLU A 131 -35.14 -32.50 29.74
CA GLU A 131 -36.26 -32.85 30.61
C GLU A 131 -36.04 -32.36 32.06
N ALA A 132 -34.83 -32.56 32.61
CA ALA A 132 -34.45 -32.04 33.92
C ALA A 132 -34.50 -30.50 34.00
N ALA A 133 -34.31 -29.82 32.87
CA ALA A 133 -34.47 -28.36 32.75
C ALA A 133 -35.92 -27.92 32.47
N ASN A 134 -36.90 -28.84 32.47
CA ASN A 134 -38.30 -28.61 32.09
C ASN A 134 -38.48 -28.03 30.67
N VAL A 135 -37.57 -28.34 29.74
CA VAL A 135 -37.63 -27.90 28.33
C VAL A 135 -38.04 -29.08 27.44
N GLN A 136 -39.17 -28.94 26.75
CA GLN A 136 -39.68 -30.01 25.87
C GLN A 136 -38.92 -30.07 24.54
N PRO A 137 -38.42 -31.26 24.13
CA PRO A 137 -37.81 -31.46 22.81
C PRO A 137 -38.83 -31.23 21.69
N ASN A 138 -38.41 -30.55 20.62
CA ASN A 138 -39.25 -30.29 19.45
C ASN A 138 -38.74 -31.04 18.21
N ARG A 139 -39.42 -30.87 17.06
CA ARG A 139 -39.03 -31.52 15.79
C ARG A 139 -37.55 -31.35 15.45
N VAL A 140 -37.00 -30.13 15.63
CA VAL A 140 -35.60 -29.81 15.32
C VAL A 140 -34.65 -30.54 16.27
N THR A 141 -35.04 -30.72 17.54
CA THR A 141 -34.27 -31.49 18.52
C THR A 141 -34.11 -32.94 18.07
N TYR A 142 -35.22 -33.64 17.78
CA TYR A 142 -35.17 -35.03 17.34
C TYR A 142 -34.41 -35.20 16.02
N GLN A 143 -34.59 -34.30 15.06
CA GLN A 143 -33.81 -34.29 13.81
C GLN A 143 -32.29 -34.24 14.07
N ARG A 144 -31.84 -33.41 15.00
CA ARG A 144 -30.41 -33.28 15.35
C ARG A 144 -29.87 -34.48 16.13
N LEU A 145 -30.69 -35.09 16.98
CA LEU A 145 -30.30 -36.32 17.69
C LEU A 145 -30.20 -37.51 16.74
N ILE A 146 -31.10 -37.63 15.76
CA ILE A 146 -30.97 -38.60 14.65
C ILE A 146 -29.68 -38.34 13.89
N ALA A 147 -29.41 -37.08 13.50
CA ALA A 147 -28.17 -36.73 12.82
C ALA A 147 -26.92 -37.08 13.63
N ALA A 148 -26.95 -36.94 14.96
CA ALA A 148 -25.83 -37.30 15.84
C ALA A 148 -25.54 -38.81 15.81
N TYR A 149 -26.56 -39.64 15.99
CA TYR A 149 -26.43 -41.09 15.87
C TYR A 149 -25.93 -41.52 14.49
N CYS A 150 -26.49 -40.92 13.43
CA CYS A 150 -26.08 -41.19 12.07
C CYS A 150 -24.64 -40.76 11.76
N GLN A 151 -24.15 -39.66 12.35
CA GLN A 151 -22.75 -39.25 12.20
C GLN A 151 -21.76 -40.28 12.77
N GLU A 152 -22.16 -41.04 13.78
CA GLU A 152 -21.39 -42.14 14.36
C GLU A 152 -21.62 -43.49 13.66
N GLY A 153 -22.56 -43.55 12.71
CA GLY A 153 -22.97 -44.79 12.04
C GLY A 153 -23.93 -45.66 12.87
N ASP A 154 -24.46 -45.16 13.99
CA ASP A 154 -25.41 -45.90 14.84
C ASP A 154 -26.85 -45.79 14.31
N ILE A 155 -27.18 -46.64 13.35
CA ILE A 155 -28.53 -46.69 12.75
C ILE A 155 -29.58 -47.21 13.74
N GLU A 156 -29.21 -48.04 14.71
CA GLU A 156 -30.16 -48.56 15.71
C GLU A 156 -30.61 -47.44 16.66
N GLY A 157 -29.67 -46.64 17.15
CA GLY A 157 -29.94 -45.44 17.95
C GLY A 157 -30.80 -44.43 17.19
N ALA A 158 -30.44 -44.15 15.92
CA ALA A 158 -31.22 -43.26 15.06
C ALA A 158 -32.67 -43.77 14.86
N SER A 159 -32.85 -45.08 14.67
CA SER A 159 -34.16 -45.71 14.48
C SER A 159 -35.05 -45.63 15.72
N LYS A 160 -34.47 -45.73 16.94
CA LYS A 160 -35.21 -45.53 18.19
C LYS A 160 -35.77 -44.12 18.28
N ILE A 161 -34.97 -43.10 17.98
CA ILE A 161 -35.43 -41.70 17.97
C ILE A 161 -36.47 -41.46 16.89
N LEU A 162 -36.31 -42.07 15.70
CA LEU A 162 -37.31 -42.02 14.64
C LEU A 162 -38.64 -42.65 15.06
N GLY A 163 -38.60 -43.75 15.82
CA GLY A 163 -39.78 -44.37 16.43
C GLY A 163 -40.53 -43.38 17.34
N PHE A 164 -39.80 -42.72 18.25
CA PHE A 164 -40.40 -41.67 19.10
C PHE A 164 -41.02 -40.52 18.32
N MET A 165 -40.42 -40.12 17.17
CA MET A 165 -41.03 -39.10 16.31
C MET A 165 -42.36 -39.58 15.72
N LYS A 166 -42.45 -40.85 15.30
CA LYS A 166 -43.69 -41.45 14.78
C LYS A 166 -44.75 -41.58 15.85
N ASP A 167 -44.39 -42.07 17.05
CA ASP A 167 -45.31 -42.24 18.17
C ASP A 167 -45.91 -40.90 18.65
N LYS A 168 -45.14 -39.81 18.51
CA LYS A 168 -45.58 -38.45 18.80
C LYS A 168 -46.20 -37.72 17.60
N GLU A 169 -46.46 -38.43 16.51
CA GLU A 169 -47.03 -37.90 15.27
C GLU A 169 -46.27 -36.69 14.69
N ILE A 170 -44.95 -36.62 14.93
CA ILE A 170 -44.08 -35.57 14.42
C ILE A 170 -43.71 -35.90 12.96
N PRO A 171 -43.96 -34.99 12.00
CA PRO A 171 -43.71 -35.28 10.58
C PRO A 171 -42.23 -35.48 10.28
N ILE A 172 -41.94 -36.55 9.54
CA ILE A 172 -40.62 -36.86 9.00
C ILE A 172 -40.36 -35.93 7.81
N THR A 173 -39.17 -35.35 7.74
CA THR A 173 -38.77 -34.37 6.71
C THR A 173 -37.60 -34.90 5.88
N GLU A 174 -37.30 -34.25 4.75
CA GLU A 174 -36.10 -34.52 3.93
C GLU A 174 -34.81 -34.64 4.78
N ALA A 175 -34.58 -33.71 5.71
CA ALA A 175 -33.41 -33.72 6.59
C ALA A 175 -33.22 -35.02 7.42
N VAL A 176 -34.31 -35.71 7.78
CA VAL A 176 -34.24 -36.98 8.52
C VAL A 176 -33.78 -38.09 7.58
N PHE A 177 -34.31 -38.14 6.36
CA PHE A 177 -33.86 -39.08 5.35
C PHE A 177 -32.39 -38.86 4.95
N ASN A 178 -31.96 -37.61 4.81
CA ASN A 178 -30.56 -37.27 4.51
C ASN A 178 -29.61 -37.70 5.64
N SER A 179 -30.06 -37.55 6.90
CA SER A 179 -29.32 -38.04 8.07
C SER A 179 -29.23 -39.57 8.07
N LEU A 180 -30.34 -40.28 7.81
CA LEU A 180 -30.36 -41.75 7.73
C LEU A 180 -29.50 -42.29 6.59
N LEU A 181 -29.54 -41.64 5.42
CA LEU A 181 -28.66 -41.94 4.29
C LEU A 181 -27.19 -41.85 4.72
N THR A 182 -26.81 -40.74 5.37
CA THR A 182 -25.44 -40.55 5.89
C THR A 182 -25.08 -41.62 6.92
N GLY A 183 -26.01 -41.98 7.81
CA GLY A 183 -25.82 -43.03 8.81
C GLY A 183 -25.61 -44.41 8.20
N HIS A 184 -26.40 -44.79 7.19
CA HIS A 184 -26.24 -46.07 6.50
C HIS A 184 -24.90 -46.12 5.77
N ALA A 185 -24.49 -45.01 5.15
CA ALA A 185 -23.19 -44.90 4.50
C ALA A 185 -22.03 -45.10 5.50
N ARG A 186 -22.08 -44.42 6.66
CA ARG A 186 -21.06 -44.53 7.71
C ARG A 186 -21.05 -45.88 8.43
N ALA A 187 -22.19 -46.56 8.48
CA ALA A 187 -22.29 -47.95 8.91
C ALA A 187 -21.73 -48.96 7.88
N GLY A 188 -21.29 -48.48 6.70
CA GLY A 188 -20.77 -49.30 5.61
C GLY A 188 -21.84 -49.89 4.69
N ASP A 189 -23.12 -49.62 4.94
CA ASP A 189 -24.25 -50.11 4.15
C ASP A 189 -24.71 -49.09 3.10
N ILE A 190 -23.88 -48.94 2.07
CA ILE A 190 -24.15 -48.04 0.94
C ILE A 190 -25.40 -48.46 0.16
N ALA A 191 -25.74 -49.76 0.13
CA ALA A 191 -26.94 -50.24 -0.56
C ALA A 191 -28.22 -49.70 0.10
N SER A 192 -28.28 -49.72 1.43
CA SER A 192 -29.39 -49.09 2.15
C SER A 192 -29.39 -47.57 2.03
N ALA A 193 -28.21 -46.92 1.94
CA ALA A 193 -28.10 -45.49 1.68
C ALA A 193 -28.69 -45.11 0.30
N GLU A 194 -28.35 -45.85 -0.76
CA GLU A 194 -28.91 -45.65 -2.11
C GLU A 194 -30.44 -45.90 -2.15
N ASN A 195 -30.92 -46.88 -1.38
CA ASN A 195 -32.34 -47.18 -1.24
C ASN A 195 -33.15 -46.09 -0.51
N MET A 196 -32.52 -45.08 0.11
CA MET A 196 -33.25 -43.95 0.70
C MET A 196 -33.96 -43.10 -0.36
N LEU A 197 -33.40 -42.95 -1.57
CA LEU A 197 -34.02 -42.17 -2.64
C LEU A 197 -35.42 -42.68 -3.06
N PRO A 198 -35.62 -43.97 -3.37
CA PRO A 198 -36.95 -44.49 -3.67
C PRO A 198 -37.88 -44.48 -2.44
N LEU A 199 -37.36 -44.66 -1.22
CA LEU A 199 -38.16 -44.57 0.01
C LEU A 199 -38.70 -43.16 0.27
N MET A 200 -37.91 -42.12 0.00
CA MET A 200 -38.35 -40.72 0.07
C MET A 200 -39.51 -40.47 -0.89
N LYS A 201 -39.35 -40.87 -2.16
CA LYS A 201 -40.41 -40.75 -3.18
C LYS A 201 -41.67 -41.52 -2.78
N GLY A 202 -41.53 -42.74 -2.28
CA GLY A 202 -42.65 -43.56 -1.78
C GLY A 202 -43.36 -42.96 -0.56
N SER A 203 -42.66 -42.10 0.20
CA SER A 203 -43.21 -41.35 1.34
C SER A 203 -43.76 -39.97 0.95
N GLY A 204 -43.79 -39.64 -0.34
CA GLY A 204 -44.25 -38.33 -0.84
C GLY A 204 -43.27 -37.17 -0.60
N ILE A 205 -41.99 -37.47 -0.33
CA ILE A 205 -40.93 -36.47 -0.13
C ILE A 205 -40.01 -36.49 -1.35
N GLU A 206 -39.90 -35.38 -2.06
CA GLU A 206 -39.00 -35.28 -3.21
C GLU A 206 -37.54 -35.07 -2.79
N PRO A 207 -36.57 -35.80 -3.38
CA PRO A 207 -35.15 -35.56 -3.15
C PRO A 207 -34.70 -34.18 -3.64
N GLY A 208 -34.18 -33.35 -2.73
CA GLY A 208 -33.58 -32.04 -3.04
C GLY A 208 -32.06 -32.08 -3.21
N PRO A 209 -31.41 -30.91 -3.41
CA PRO A 209 -29.96 -30.78 -3.53
C PRO A 209 -29.20 -31.45 -2.36
N ASP A 210 -29.63 -31.19 -1.12
CA ASP A 210 -29.01 -31.74 0.10
C ASP A 210 -29.02 -33.29 0.11
N THR A 211 -30.04 -33.91 -0.49
CA THR A 211 -30.12 -35.37 -0.62
C THR A 211 -29.03 -35.91 -1.55
N TYR A 212 -28.82 -35.27 -2.70
CA TYR A 212 -27.75 -35.66 -3.64
C TYR A 212 -26.36 -35.36 -3.10
N VAL A 213 -26.19 -34.27 -2.32
CA VAL A 213 -24.93 -33.98 -1.62
C VAL A 213 -24.61 -35.04 -0.58
N ALA A 214 -25.60 -35.50 0.19
CA ALA A 214 -25.42 -36.59 1.15
C ALA A 214 -25.00 -37.89 0.44
N LEU A 215 -25.59 -38.20 -0.71
CA LEU A 215 -25.21 -39.37 -1.52
C LEU A 215 -23.80 -39.25 -2.12
N LEU A 216 -23.45 -38.09 -2.68
CA LEU A 216 -22.11 -37.83 -3.18
C LEU A 216 -21.07 -37.90 -2.06
N SER A 217 -21.39 -37.36 -0.88
CA SER A 217 -20.53 -37.42 0.30
C SER A 217 -20.35 -38.86 0.79
N ALA A 218 -21.41 -39.68 0.76
CA ALA A 218 -21.33 -41.11 1.06
C ALA A 218 -20.39 -41.87 0.10
N HIS A 219 -20.48 -41.60 -1.21
CA HIS A 219 -19.54 -42.17 -2.17
C HIS A 219 -18.12 -41.64 -2.01
N ALA A 220 -17.97 -40.37 -1.64
CA ALA A 220 -16.69 -39.74 -1.34
C ALA A 220 -16.02 -40.35 -0.10
N GLU A 221 -16.78 -40.62 0.96
CA GLU A 221 -16.32 -41.30 2.18
C GLU A 221 -15.85 -42.74 1.90
N LYS A 222 -16.41 -43.41 0.88
CA LYS A 222 -15.99 -44.75 0.43
C LYS A 222 -14.86 -44.74 -0.61
N GLY A 223 -14.66 -43.61 -1.30
CA GLY A 223 -13.72 -43.48 -2.42
C GLY A 223 -14.24 -44.02 -3.77
N ASP A 224 -15.56 -44.14 -3.96
CA ASP A 224 -16.17 -44.66 -5.19
C ASP A 224 -16.35 -43.57 -6.25
N VAL A 225 -15.29 -43.31 -7.02
CA VAL A 225 -15.24 -42.23 -8.03
C VAL A 225 -16.21 -42.43 -9.19
N GLU A 226 -16.37 -43.67 -9.63
CA GLU A 226 -17.27 -44.00 -10.72
C GLU A 226 -18.69 -43.60 -10.35
N LYS A 227 -19.15 -43.96 -9.14
CA LYS A 227 -20.46 -43.51 -8.67
C LYS A 227 -20.53 -42.00 -8.44
N MET A 228 -19.50 -41.37 -7.88
CA MET A 228 -19.48 -39.90 -7.71
C MET A 228 -19.70 -39.16 -9.03
N THR A 229 -19.13 -39.65 -10.14
CA THR A 229 -19.31 -39.07 -11.49
C THR A 229 -20.63 -39.47 -12.14
N GLN A 230 -21.17 -40.65 -11.82
CA GLN A 230 -22.42 -41.18 -12.37
C GLN A 230 -23.69 -40.66 -11.68
N VAL A 231 -23.62 -40.15 -10.45
CA VAL A 231 -24.76 -39.52 -9.77
C VAL A 231 -25.23 -38.32 -10.60
N LYS A 232 -26.23 -38.59 -11.43
CA LYS A 232 -26.97 -37.60 -12.22
C LYS A 232 -28.17 -37.18 -11.43
N VAL A 233 -28.29 -35.89 -11.21
CA VAL A 233 -29.46 -35.30 -10.56
C VAL A 233 -30.69 -35.65 -11.40
N ALA A 234 -31.70 -36.26 -10.78
CA ALA A 234 -32.77 -36.93 -11.52
C ALA A 234 -33.76 -35.97 -12.21
N SER A 235 -33.73 -34.68 -11.90
CA SER A 235 -34.51 -33.62 -12.56
C SER A 235 -33.59 -32.61 -13.22
N ALA A 236 -34.01 -32.07 -14.37
CA ALA A 236 -33.27 -31.02 -15.09
C ALA A 236 -33.22 -29.68 -14.34
N ASP A 237 -34.07 -29.51 -13.32
CA ASP A 237 -34.24 -28.27 -12.56
C ASP A 237 -33.37 -28.19 -11.29
N ILE A 238 -32.76 -29.29 -10.83
CA ILE A 238 -31.91 -29.29 -9.64
C ILE A 238 -30.44 -29.17 -10.09
N GLN A 239 -29.81 -28.03 -9.78
CA GLN A 239 -28.39 -27.78 -10.03
C GLN A 239 -27.62 -27.72 -8.71
N LEU A 240 -26.55 -28.51 -8.61
CA LEU A 240 -25.61 -28.40 -7.50
C LEU A 240 -24.73 -27.16 -7.68
N MET A 241 -24.48 -26.48 -6.56
CA MET A 241 -23.67 -25.26 -6.49
C MET A 241 -22.24 -25.58 -6.04
N ASP A 242 -21.31 -24.65 -6.18
CA ASP A 242 -19.91 -24.85 -5.74
C ASP A 242 -19.80 -25.17 -4.25
N ARG A 243 -20.68 -24.58 -3.43
CA ARG A 243 -20.79 -24.88 -1.99
C ARG A 243 -21.03 -26.36 -1.70
N ASP A 244 -21.85 -27.01 -2.53
CA ASP A 244 -22.21 -28.41 -2.41
C ASP A 244 -20.99 -29.30 -2.71
N PHE A 245 -20.24 -28.96 -3.77
CA PHE A 245 -19.01 -29.66 -4.11
C PHE A 245 -17.89 -29.45 -3.08
N LEU A 246 -17.81 -28.27 -2.44
CA LEU A 246 -16.89 -28.02 -1.33
C LEU A 246 -17.18 -28.93 -0.12
N GLN A 247 -18.45 -29.22 0.17
CA GLN A 247 -18.84 -30.16 1.22
C GLN A 247 -18.44 -31.60 0.88
N VAL A 248 -18.65 -32.03 -0.37
CA VAL A 248 -18.20 -33.34 -0.85
C VAL A 248 -16.68 -33.46 -0.80
N LEU A 249 -15.96 -32.40 -1.19
CA LEU A 249 -14.50 -32.33 -1.10
C LEU A 249 -13.99 -32.45 0.34
N THR A 250 -14.68 -31.82 1.30
CA THR A 250 -14.35 -31.94 2.73
C THR A 250 -14.53 -33.38 3.20
N SER A 251 -15.63 -34.04 2.82
CA SER A 251 -15.91 -35.44 3.18
C SER A 251 -14.84 -36.40 2.61
N LEU A 252 -14.42 -36.15 1.37
CA LEU A 252 -13.36 -36.90 0.68
C LEU A 252 -11.99 -36.73 1.38
N ALA A 253 -11.70 -35.53 1.87
CA ALA A 253 -10.48 -35.21 2.60
C ALA A 253 -10.47 -35.87 3.99
N GLU A 254 -11.59 -35.83 4.71
CA GLU A 254 -11.78 -36.45 6.02
C GLU A 254 -11.57 -37.97 5.93
N ALA A 255 -12.15 -38.64 4.92
CA ALA A 255 -11.96 -40.06 4.64
C ALA A 255 -10.55 -40.45 4.13
N GLY A 256 -9.71 -39.47 3.76
CA GLY A 256 -8.33 -39.69 3.34
C GLY A 256 -8.15 -40.05 1.86
N HIS A 257 -9.20 -39.93 1.04
CA HIS A 257 -9.17 -40.26 -0.39
C HIS A 257 -8.64 -39.11 -1.27
N HIS A 258 -7.57 -38.43 -0.87
CA HIS A 258 -7.07 -37.19 -1.51
C HIS A 258 -6.79 -37.30 -3.02
N GLN A 259 -6.51 -38.51 -3.52
CA GLN A 259 -6.29 -38.81 -4.94
C GLN A 259 -7.48 -38.48 -5.85
N HIS A 260 -8.69 -38.37 -5.29
CA HIS A 260 -9.91 -38.12 -6.05
C HIS A 260 -10.40 -36.66 -5.97
N VAL A 261 -9.68 -35.80 -5.23
CA VAL A 261 -9.99 -34.36 -5.11
C VAL A 261 -10.07 -33.65 -6.47
N PRO A 262 -9.15 -33.88 -7.44
CA PRO A 262 -9.20 -33.19 -8.73
C PRO A 262 -10.51 -33.42 -9.49
N VAL A 263 -11.09 -34.62 -9.39
CA VAL A 263 -12.36 -34.98 -10.06
C VAL A 263 -13.52 -34.12 -9.58
N ILE A 264 -13.53 -33.77 -8.28
CA ILE A 264 -14.55 -32.89 -7.71
C ILE A 264 -14.27 -31.43 -8.07
N LEU A 265 -12.99 -31.00 -8.04
CA LEU A 265 -12.59 -29.65 -8.40
C LEU A 265 -12.93 -29.29 -9.86
N GLU A 266 -12.81 -30.24 -10.80
CA GLU A 266 -13.18 -30.06 -12.21
C GLU A 266 -14.68 -29.84 -12.43
N ARG A 267 -15.53 -30.24 -11.48
CA ARG A 267 -16.99 -30.07 -11.56
C ARG A 267 -17.48 -28.73 -11.03
N MET A 268 -16.59 -27.95 -10.41
CA MET A 268 -16.92 -26.65 -9.85
C MET A 268 -16.95 -25.57 -10.93
N ARG A 269 -17.99 -24.73 -10.93
CA ARG A 269 -18.20 -23.67 -11.93
C ARG A 269 -17.54 -22.34 -11.55
N GLN A 270 -17.11 -22.21 -10.29
CA GLN A 270 -16.49 -21.00 -9.73
C GLN A 270 -17.36 -19.75 -9.85
N GLU A 271 -18.62 -19.86 -9.43
CA GLU A 271 -19.62 -18.79 -9.48
C GLU A 271 -19.33 -17.66 -8.44
N HIS A 272 -20.09 -16.56 -8.50
CA HIS A 272 -19.88 -15.40 -7.62
C HIS A 272 -19.91 -15.80 -6.12
N GLY A 273 -18.85 -15.46 -5.39
CA GLY A 273 -18.71 -15.78 -3.96
C GLY A 273 -17.85 -17.02 -3.66
N PHE A 274 -17.53 -17.84 -4.67
CA PHE A 274 -16.73 -19.07 -4.56
C PHE A 274 -15.44 -18.88 -3.73
N VAL A 275 -14.66 -17.82 -4.00
CA VAL A 275 -13.37 -17.59 -3.33
C VAL A 275 -13.52 -17.48 -1.82
N GLN A 276 -14.55 -16.81 -1.31
CA GLN A 276 -14.73 -16.64 0.14
C GLN A 276 -15.07 -17.97 0.83
N GLU A 277 -15.97 -18.75 0.23
CA GLU A 277 -16.36 -20.05 0.76
C GLU A 277 -15.20 -21.06 0.68
N ALA A 278 -14.51 -21.11 -0.46
CA ALA A 278 -13.35 -21.96 -0.65
C ALA A 278 -12.20 -21.60 0.30
N MET A 279 -11.96 -20.31 0.57
CA MET A 279 -11.01 -19.87 1.60
C MET A 279 -11.37 -20.42 2.99
N ASN A 280 -12.64 -20.38 3.37
CA ASN A 280 -13.09 -20.88 4.68
C ASN A 280 -12.91 -22.40 4.80
N VAL A 281 -13.16 -23.14 3.71
CA VAL A 281 -12.90 -24.58 3.64
C VAL A 281 -11.41 -24.88 3.71
N CYS A 282 -10.56 -24.14 2.99
CA CYS A 282 -9.11 -24.27 3.10
C CYS A 282 -8.62 -24.08 4.54
N LEU A 283 -9.10 -23.05 5.24
CA LEU A 283 -8.75 -22.82 6.65
C LEU A 283 -9.20 -24.00 7.54
N SER A 284 -10.42 -24.50 7.35
CA SER A 284 -10.93 -25.65 8.11
C SER A 284 -10.12 -26.92 7.85
N LEU A 285 -9.76 -27.21 6.60
CA LEU A 285 -8.96 -28.38 6.23
C LEU A 285 -7.54 -28.31 6.82
N VAL A 286 -6.90 -27.14 6.84
CA VAL A 286 -5.60 -26.96 7.50
C VAL A 286 -5.71 -27.19 9.01
N THR A 287 -6.76 -26.68 9.65
CA THR A 287 -7.07 -26.95 11.08
C THR A 287 -7.26 -28.45 11.37
N GLN A 288 -7.72 -29.23 10.39
CA GLN A 288 -7.89 -30.69 10.50
C GLN A 288 -6.65 -31.50 10.09
N GLY A 289 -5.54 -30.87 9.68
CA GLY A 289 -4.35 -31.56 9.19
C GLY A 289 -4.50 -32.15 7.77
N LYS A 290 -5.35 -31.54 6.94
CA LYS A 290 -5.62 -31.92 5.53
C LYS A 290 -5.13 -30.83 4.57
N GLU A 291 -3.97 -30.25 4.86
CA GLU A 291 -3.40 -29.10 4.15
C GLU A 291 -3.12 -29.33 2.66
N ASP A 292 -2.80 -30.55 2.23
CA ASP A 292 -2.54 -30.84 0.80
C ASP A 292 -3.81 -30.70 -0.06
N VAL A 293 -4.96 -31.08 0.50
CA VAL A 293 -6.26 -30.89 -0.14
C VAL A 293 -6.62 -29.41 -0.15
N ALA A 294 -6.38 -28.70 0.96
CA ALA A 294 -6.58 -27.26 1.04
C ALA A 294 -5.71 -26.48 0.02
N PHE A 295 -4.46 -26.91 -0.18
CA PHE A 295 -3.56 -26.33 -1.16
C PHE A 295 -4.03 -26.61 -2.60
N SER A 296 -4.53 -27.81 -2.86
CA SER A 296 -5.13 -28.18 -4.15
C SER A 296 -6.35 -27.30 -4.48
N LEU A 297 -7.21 -27.04 -3.49
CA LEU A 297 -8.34 -26.12 -3.63
C LEU A 297 -7.87 -24.67 -3.82
N LEU A 298 -6.83 -24.21 -3.12
CA LEU A 298 -6.26 -22.88 -3.32
C LEU A 298 -5.74 -22.68 -4.76
N ASN A 299 -5.18 -23.74 -5.36
CA ASN A 299 -4.69 -23.71 -6.74
C ASN A 299 -5.80 -23.62 -7.79
N THR A 300 -7.08 -23.76 -7.44
CA THR A 300 -8.19 -23.52 -8.38
C THR A 300 -8.66 -22.07 -8.39
N PHE A 301 -8.19 -21.23 -7.45
CA PHE A 301 -8.65 -19.85 -7.37
C PHE A 301 -8.34 -19.09 -8.66
N PRO A 302 -9.25 -18.23 -9.15
CA PRO A 302 -9.00 -17.43 -10.34
C PRO A 302 -7.79 -16.50 -10.10
N VAL A 303 -6.79 -16.60 -10.97
CA VAL A 303 -5.64 -15.69 -10.95
C VAL A 303 -6.17 -14.33 -11.38
N ARG A 304 -6.19 -13.35 -10.46
CA ARG A 304 -6.55 -11.97 -10.82
C ARG A 304 -5.50 -11.49 -11.82
N GLN A 305 -5.91 -11.25 -13.07
CA GLN A 305 -5.10 -10.48 -13.99
C GLN A 305 -4.87 -9.12 -13.33
N LEU A 306 -3.60 -8.75 -13.12
CA LEU A 306 -3.29 -7.42 -12.58
C LEU A 306 -3.76 -6.39 -13.60
N ASP A 307 -4.78 -5.61 -13.23
CA ASP A 307 -5.00 -4.32 -13.84
C ASP A 307 -3.71 -3.51 -13.70
N SER A 308 -3.26 -2.90 -14.79
CA SER A 308 -1.98 -2.20 -14.95
C SER A 308 -1.77 -0.98 -14.04
N GLN A 309 -2.62 -0.76 -13.04
CA GLN A 309 -2.60 0.41 -12.16
C GLN A 309 -2.32 0.09 -10.68
N SER A 310 -2.21 -1.18 -10.25
CA SER A 310 -1.78 -1.51 -8.88
C SER A 310 -0.46 -2.29 -8.89
N GLU A 311 0.62 -1.67 -8.43
CA GLU A 311 1.97 -2.27 -8.28
C GLU A 311 2.04 -3.40 -7.23
N THR A 312 0.92 -3.86 -6.67
CA THR A 312 0.93 -4.88 -5.62
C THR A 312 0.99 -6.29 -6.23
N ALA A 313 2.13 -6.94 -6.05
CA ALA A 313 2.40 -8.32 -6.48
C ALA A 313 1.32 -9.33 -6.02
N PRO A 314 1.15 -10.49 -6.70
CA PRO A 314 0.13 -11.47 -6.34
C PRO A 314 0.40 -12.00 -4.93
N ASN A 315 -0.62 -11.97 -4.07
CA ASN A 315 -0.56 -12.34 -2.64
C ASN A 315 -1.73 -13.29 -2.26
N GLN A 316 -2.17 -14.14 -3.21
CA GLN A 316 -3.37 -14.97 -3.03
C GLN A 316 -3.18 -16.06 -1.96
N GLY A 317 -1.93 -16.47 -1.69
CA GLY A 317 -1.57 -17.50 -0.70
C GLY A 317 -1.50 -17.03 0.76
N ASN A 318 -1.64 -15.73 1.05
CA ASN A 318 -1.32 -15.16 2.37
C ASN A 318 -2.18 -15.73 3.50
N PHE A 319 -3.47 -15.97 3.25
CA PHE A 319 -4.37 -16.51 4.27
C PHE A 319 -4.01 -17.95 4.63
N PHE A 320 -3.67 -18.77 3.63
CA PHE A 320 -3.28 -20.17 3.79
C PHE A 320 -1.96 -20.29 4.55
N LEU A 321 -0.92 -19.58 4.08
CA LEU A 321 0.40 -19.62 4.71
C LEU A 321 0.37 -19.10 6.16
N ARG A 322 -0.36 -18.00 6.42
CA ARG A 322 -0.52 -17.47 7.78
C ARG A 322 -1.17 -18.49 8.71
N HIS A 323 -2.20 -19.19 8.24
CA HIS A 323 -2.90 -20.18 9.03
C HIS A 323 -2.06 -21.44 9.26
N CYS A 324 -1.31 -21.90 8.26
CA CYS A 324 -0.36 -23.01 8.42
C CYS A 324 0.72 -22.69 9.48
N VAL A 325 1.23 -21.44 9.48
CA VAL A 325 2.13 -20.97 10.53
C VAL A 325 1.43 -20.95 11.90
N ALA A 326 0.19 -20.46 11.97
CA ALA A 326 -0.60 -20.45 13.20
C ALA A 326 -0.81 -21.85 13.79
N MET A 327 -0.97 -22.88 12.94
CA MET A 327 -1.14 -24.29 13.32
C MET A 327 0.18 -25.05 13.57
N GLU A 328 1.34 -24.38 13.55
CA GLU A 328 2.66 -25.01 13.81
C GLU A 328 3.02 -26.12 12.82
N MET A 329 2.65 -25.94 11.56
CA MET A 329 3.00 -26.88 10.50
C MET A 329 4.52 -27.06 10.37
N PRO A 330 5.02 -28.28 10.12
CA PRO A 330 6.45 -28.53 9.90
C PRO A 330 7.03 -27.63 8.80
N VAL A 331 8.23 -27.08 9.05
CA VAL A 331 8.87 -26.10 8.16
C VAL A 331 9.14 -26.70 6.79
N GLU A 332 9.47 -27.98 6.70
CA GLU A 332 9.72 -28.69 5.43
C GLU A 332 8.50 -28.63 4.50
N LYS A 333 7.30 -28.80 5.08
CA LYS A 333 6.03 -28.77 4.32
C LYS A 333 5.66 -27.34 3.93
N LEU A 334 5.88 -26.36 4.81
CA LEU A 334 5.70 -24.94 4.52
C LEU A 334 6.59 -24.48 3.37
N LEU A 335 7.87 -24.89 3.34
CA LEU A 335 8.80 -24.54 2.28
C LEU A 335 8.36 -25.11 0.92
N ARG A 336 7.82 -26.34 0.88
CA ARG A 336 7.23 -26.91 -0.33
C ARG A 336 6.10 -26.02 -0.86
N TYR A 337 5.16 -25.61 -0.01
CA TYR A 337 4.08 -24.71 -0.44
C TYR A 337 4.59 -23.33 -0.86
N CYS A 338 5.61 -22.78 -0.19
CA CYS A 338 6.23 -21.52 -0.62
C CYS A 338 6.83 -21.64 -2.02
N LYS A 339 7.52 -22.74 -2.32
CA LYS A 339 8.08 -23.01 -3.64
C LYS A 339 6.98 -23.14 -4.69
N ASP A 340 5.96 -23.97 -4.43
CA ASP A 340 4.84 -24.20 -5.35
C ASP A 340 4.07 -22.90 -5.63
N LEU A 341 3.82 -22.04 -4.63
CA LEU A 341 3.14 -20.74 -4.80
C LEU A 341 3.96 -19.73 -5.61
N LYS A 342 5.28 -19.79 -5.49
CA LYS A 342 6.20 -18.95 -6.25
C LYS A 342 6.25 -19.40 -7.70
N GLU A 343 6.35 -20.71 -7.94
CA GLU A 343 6.33 -21.32 -9.28
C GLU A 343 4.99 -21.12 -9.98
N SER A 344 3.87 -21.18 -9.25
CA SER A 344 2.54 -20.92 -9.80
C SER A 344 2.19 -19.43 -9.96
N ASN A 345 3.14 -18.51 -9.69
CA ASN A 345 2.96 -17.06 -9.72
C ASN A 345 1.76 -16.54 -8.89
N ARG A 346 1.42 -17.24 -7.79
CA ARG A 346 0.31 -16.87 -6.87
C ARG A 346 0.80 -16.07 -5.66
N HIS A 347 2.10 -16.09 -5.39
CA HIS A 347 2.75 -15.32 -4.34
C HIS A 347 4.14 -14.82 -4.76
N ALA A 348 4.44 -13.52 -4.60
CA ALA A 348 5.72 -12.94 -5.00
C ALA A 348 6.91 -13.30 -4.09
N ALA A 349 6.74 -13.20 -2.76
CA ALA A 349 7.77 -13.53 -1.77
C ALA A 349 7.23 -14.39 -0.60
N PRO A 350 6.83 -15.65 -0.83
CA PRO A 350 6.13 -16.46 0.17
C PRO A 350 7.00 -16.80 1.39
N LEU A 351 8.30 -17.03 1.20
CA LEU A 351 9.23 -17.33 2.29
C LEU A 351 9.37 -16.16 3.29
N GLN A 352 9.48 -14.94 2.77
CA GLN A 352 9.54 -13.72 3.60
C GLN A 352 8.23 -13.50 4.36
N PHE A 353 7.10 -13.76 3.72
CA PHE A 353 5.78 -13.65 4.35
C PHE A 353 5.57 -14.69 5.46
N VAL A 354 6.03 -15.93 5.26
CA VAL A 354 5.97 -17.00 6.28
C VAL A 354 6.86 -16.65 7.48
N LEU A 355 8.07 -16.14 7.23
CA LEU A 355 8.92 -15.63 8.31
C LEU A 355 8.24 -14.49 9.08
N GLN A 356 7.65 -13.52 8.37
CA GLN A 356 6.91 -12.43 9.01
C GLN A 356 5.78 -12.95 9.89
N CYS A 357 5.02 -13.95 9.43
CA CYS A 357 3.95 -14.57 10.21
C CYS A 357 4.49 -15.31 11.45
N ALA A 358 5.62 -16.01 11.33
CA ALA A 358 6.24 -16.72 12.44
C ALA A 358 6.77 -15.74 13.50
N LEU A 359 7.40 -14.64 13.07
CA LEU A 359 7.88 -13.56 13.94
C LEU A 359 6.71 -12.84 14.63
N ALA A 360 5.63 -12.53 13.91
CA ALA A 360 4.44 -11.90 14.48
C ALA A 360 3.72 -12.80 15.51
N SER A 361 3.84 -14.12 15.36
CA SER A 361 3.27 -15.11 16.29
C SER A 361 4.23 -15.53 17.40
N ALA A 362 5.40 -14.89 17.51
CA ALA A 362 6.47 -15.20 18.47
C ALA A 362 6.94 -16.68 18.45
N LYS A 363 6.88 -17.35 17.30
CA LYS A 363 7.30 -18.76 17.16
C LYS A 363 8.80 -18.86 16.89
N THR A 364 9.59 -18.73 17.97
CA THR A 364 11.06 -18.65 17.93
C THR A 364 11.72 -19.81 17.16
N GLY A 365 11.36 -21.06 17.44
CA GLY A 365 11.95 -22.24 16.79
C GLY A 365 11.70 -22.29 15.28
N MET A 366 10.47 -22.02 14.86
CA MET A 366 10.10 -21.97 13.44
C MET A 366 10.79 -20.78 12.73
N ALA A 367 10.81 -19.60 13.35
CA ALA A 367 11.47 -18.43 12.79
C ALA A 367 12.98 -18.67 12.59
N ALA A 368 13.65 -19.32 13.55
CA ALA A 368 15.06 -19.65 13.46
C ALA A 368 15.36 -20.60 12.28
N GLN A 369 14.54 -21.65 12.10
CA GLN A 369 14.67 -22.57 10.97
C GLN A 369 14.43 -21.87 9.62
N LEU A 370 13.41 -21.01 9.53
CA LEU A 370 13.12 -20.23 8.32
C LEU A 370 14.25 -19.25 7.99
N MET A 371 14.83 -18.57 8.98
CA MET A 371 15.98 -17.69 8.78
C MET A 371 17.23 -18.45 8.32
N LYS A 372 17.43 -19.67 8.82
CA LYS A 372 18.50 -20.56 8.33
C LYS A 372 18.31 -20.89 6.85
N VAL A 373 17.11 -21.26 6.44
CA VAL A 373 16.78 -21.56 5.04
C VAL A 373 16.93 -20.32 4.16
N MET A 374 16.49 -19.15 4.62
CA MET A 374 16.72 -17.89 3.90
C MET A 374 18.21 -17.62 3.66
N LYS A 375 19.07 -17.90 4.64
CA LYS A 375 20.52 -17.77 4.49
C LYS A 375 21.09 -18.77 3.49
N GLU A 376 20.61 -20.02 3.50
CA GLU A 376 20.98 -21.06 2.53
C GLU A 376 20.55 -20.70 1.10
N GLU A 377 19.41 -20.03 0.93
CA GLU A 377 18.93 -19.49 -0.36
C GLU A 377 19.62 -18.17 -0.78
N GLY A 378 20.60 -17.68 0.00
CA GLY A 378 21.33 -16.44 -0.29
C GLY A 378 20.54 -15.15 -0.03
N LEU A 379 19.43 -15.21 0.70
CA LEU A 379 18.65 -14.05 1.12
C LEU A 379 19.27 -13.40 2.37
N PRO A 380 19.30 -12.06 2.48
CA PRO A 380 19.92 -11.38 3.60
C PRO A 380 19.07 -11.52 4.87
N VAL A 381 19.63 -12.17 5.90
CA VAL A 381 19.09 -12.14 7.28
C VAL A 381 19.70 -10.95 7.99
N ARG A 382 18.85 -10.05 8.51
CA ARG A 382 19.26 -8.78 9.14
C ARG A 382 18.89 -8.78 10.63
N GLU A 383 19.55 -7.91 11.38
CA GLU A 383 19.43 -7.76 12.84
C GLU A 383 17.97 -7.50 13.28
N HIS A 384 17.22 -6.73 12.50
CA HIS A 384 15.84 -6.37 12.81
C HIS A 384 14.84 -7.53 12.76
N PHE A 385 15.19 -8.67 12.15
CA PHE A 385 14.33 -9.86 12.16
C PHE A 385 14.20 -10.45 13.57
N PHE A 386 15.16 -10.18 14.45
CA PHE A 386 15.18 -10.72 15.81
C PHE A 386 14.48 -9.82 16.82
N TRP A 387 14.22 -8.53 16.51
CA TRP A 387 13.56 -7.60 17.43
C TRP A 387 12.17 -8.05 17.88
N PRO A 388 11.28 -8.57 17.00
CA PRO A 388 9.97 -9.10 17.43
C PRO A 388 10.07 -10.24 18.45
N LEU A 389 11.17 -11.00 18.44
CA LEU A 389 11.41 -12.08 19.41
C LEU A 389 11.95 -11.52 20.74
N LEU A 390 12.77 -10.47 20.69
CA LEU A 390 13.38 -9.85 21.86
C LEU A 390 12.41 -8.97 22.67
N ILE A 391 11.46 -8.30 22.02
CA ILE A 391 10.49 -7.41 22.69
C ILE A 391 9.70 -8.09 23.83
N PRO A 392 9.01 -9.23 23.62
CA PRO A 392 8.26 -9.88 24.70
C PRO A 392 9.19 -10.38 25.81
N LEU A 393 10.37 -10.93 25.45
CA LEU A 393 11.35 -11.42 26.42
C LEU A 393 11.92 -10.30 27.29
N GLN A 394 12.11 -9.10 26.72
CA GLN A 394 12.52 -7.91 27.43
C GLN A 394 11.43 -7.44 28.41
N GLN A 395 10.15 -7.42 27.99
CA GLN A 395 9.03 -7.05 28.85
C GLN A 395 8.88 -8.00 30.04
N GLU A 396 9.11 -9.30 29.82
CA GLU A 396 9.11 -10.33 30.86
C GLU A 396 10.40 -10.37 31.70
N LYS A 397 11.41 -9.56 31.37
CA LYS A 397 12.77 -9.60 31.95
C LYS A 397 13.41 -10.99 31.93
N ASN A 398 13.11 -11.77 30.89
CA ASN A 398 13.62 -13.12 30.71
C ASN A 398 15.03 -13.08 30.09
N THR A 399 16.06 -13.01 30.94
CA THR A 399 17.46 -12.93 30.51
C THR A 399 17.92 -14.17 29.74
N GLN A 400 17.50 -15.37 30.15
CA GLN A 400 17.89 -16.62 29.48
C GLN A 400 17.32 -16.70 28.05
N GLY A 401 16.05 -16.35 27.86
CA GLY A 401 15.45 -16.33 26.52
C GLY A 401 16.13 -15.33 25.58
N ILE A 402 16.57 -14.18 26.10
CA ILE A 402 17.34 -13.20 25.31
C ILE A 402 18.68 -13.80 24.88
N LEU A 403 19.39 -14.48 25.77
CA LEU A 403 20.66 -15.16 25.46
C LEU A 403 20.47 -16.25 24.40
N ASP A 404 19.37 -17.01 24.46
CA ASP A 404 19.05 -18.04 23.46
C ASP A 404 18.81 -17.42 22.07
N VAL A 405 18.10 -16.28 21.99
CA VAL A 405 17.91 -15.55 20.72
C VAL A 405 19.24 -14.98 20.21
N VAL A 406 20.07 -14.42 21.08
CA VAL A 406 21.41 -13.92 20.71
C VAL A 406 22.29 -15.06 20.19
N LYS A 407 22.22 -16.25 20.80
CA LYS A 407 22.91 -17.43 20.30
C LYS A 407 22.46 -17.81 18.89
N ILE A 408 21.15 -17.80 18.63
CA ILE A 408 20.60 -18.04 17.29
C ILE A 408 21.10 -16.99 16.29
N MET A 409 21.19 -15.71 16.69
CA MET A 409 21.75 -14.64 15.85
C MET A 409 23.21 -14.95 15.46
N LEU A 410 24.03 -15.35 16.44
CA LEU A 410 25.44 -15.69 16.21
C LEU A 410 25.61 -16.94 15.34
N ASP A 411 24.81 -17.99 15.57
CA ASP A 411 24.82 -19.21 14.76
C ASP A 411 24.45 -18.91 13.30
N LEU A 412 23.57 -17.94 13.07
CA LEU A 412 23.22 -17.42 11.75
C LEU A 412 24.22 -16.39 11.21
N GLY A 413 25.32 -16.11 11.92
CA GLY A 413 26.38 -15.19 11.49
C GLY A 413 25.97 -13.71 11.54
N VAL A 414 24.94 -13.37 12.32
CA VAL A 414 24.44 -12.01 12.51
C VAL A 414 24.88 -11.50 13.87
N SER A 415 25.80 -10.53 13.89
CA SER A 415 26.21 -9.86 15.13
C SER A 415 25.18 -8.82 15.54
N PRO A 416 24.78 -8.70 16.83
CA PRO A 416 23.87 -7.64 17.25
C PRO A 416 24.45 -6.24 16.98
N ASP A 417 23.61 -5.32 16.53
CA ASP A 417 23.96 -3.92 16.30
C ASP A 417 23.72 -3.06 17.56
N THR A 418 24.13 -1.79 17.51
CA THR A 418 24.01 -0.88 18.66
C THR A 418 22.57 -0.72 19.14
N PRO A 419 21.56 -0.52 18.27
CA PRO A 419 20.15 -0.54 18.68
C PRO A 419 19.70 -1.86 19.32
N THR A 420 20.13 -3.01 18.79
CA THR A 420 19.78 -4.32 19.37
C THR A 420 20.29 -4.44 20.80
N TYR A 421 21.55 -4.06 21.04
CA TYR A 421 22.10 -4.03 22.39
C TYR A 421 21.41 -3.00 23.30
N SER A 422 21.33 -1.74 22.89
CA SER A 422 20.87 -0.65 23.76
C SER A 422 19.39 -0.71 24.09
N SER A 423 18.56 -1.09 23.12
CA SER A 423 17.11 -0.97 23.23
C SER A 423 16.41 -2.25 23.66
N TYR A 424 17.00 -3.43 23.41
CA TYR A 424 16.34 -4.71 23.62
C TYR A 424 17.07 -5.67 24.57
N ILE A 425 18.41 -5.73 24.50
CA ILE A 425 19.21 -6.67 25.31
C ILE A 425 19.54 -6.07 26.68
N LEU A 426 20.29 -4.96 26.73
CA LEU A 426 20.81 -4.38 27.98
C LEU A 426 19.72 -4.01 29.00
N PRO A 427 18.55 -3.44 28.62
CA PRO A 427 17.52 -3.06 29.59
C PRO A 427 16.86 -4.23 30.32
N ALA A 428 17.00 -5.47 29.83
CA ALA A 428 16.45 -6.66 30.47
C ALA A 428 17.31 -7.18 31.62
N PHE A 429 18.59 -6.78 31.68
CA PHE A 429 19.52 -7.23 32.72
C PHE A 429 19.50 -6.32 33.95
N PRO A 430 19.74 -6.86 35.15
CA PRO A 430 19.75 -6.09 36.40
C PRO A 430 20.97 -5.16 36.53
N SER A 431 22.08 -5.47 35.87
CA SER A 431 23.28 -4.60 35.80
C SER A 431 24.06 -4.84 34.51
N LEU A 432 24.83 -3.83 34.08
CA LEU A 432 25.70 -3.96 32.90
C LEU A 432 26.79 -5.03 33.08
N ASP A 433 27.34 -5.20 34.28
CA ASP A 433 28.33 -6.26 34.56
C ASP A 433 27.74 -7.67 34.42
N SER A 434 26.46 -7.83 34.81
CA SER A 434 25.73 -9.08 34.62
C SER A 434 25.46 -9.34 33.14
N ALA A 435 25.05 -8.32 32.38
CA ALA A 435 24.88 -8.43 30.93
C ALA A 435 26.20 -8.78 30.22
N ARG A 436 27.30 -8.13 30.63
CA ARG A 436 28.65 -8.35 30.07
C ARG A 436 29.13 -9.77 30.30
N SER A 437 28.95 -10.30 31.50
CA SER A 437 29.33 -11.67 31.83
C SER A 437 28.50 -12.69 31.02
N ALA A 438 27.18 -12.50 30.96
CA ALA A 438 26.28 -13.39 30.25
C ALA A 438 26.49 -13.39 28.72
N LEU A 439 26.68 -12.21 28.11
CA LEU A 439 26.93 -12.10 26.66
C LEU A 439 28.32 -12.66 26.27
N LYS A 440 29.30 -12.61 27.18
CA LYS A 440 30.61 -13.22 26.98
C LYS A 440 30.53 -14.74 26.96
N GLU A 441 29.71 -15.34 27.83
CA GLU A 441 29.49 -16.79 27.86
C GLU A 441 28.80 -17.32 26.59
N VAL A 442 27.95 -16.50 25.95
CA VAL A 442 27.29 -16.83 24.67
C VAL A 442 28.22 -16.65 23.45
N GLY A 443 29.39 -16.05 23.64
CA GLY A 443 30.39 -15.88 22.59
C GLY A 443 30.30 -14.57 21.80
N CYS A 444 29.62 -13.53 22.32
CA CYS A 444 29.63 -12.20 21.70
C CYS A 444 31.00 -11.51 21.86
N ASP A 445 31.48 -10.86 20.80
CA ASP A 445 32.66 -9.98 20.90
C ASP A 445 32.30 -8.62 21.52
N LEU A 446 32.59 -8.50 22.81
CA LEU A 446 32.29 -7.31 23.61
C LEU A 446 33.29 -6.16 23.42
N ASN A 447 34.38 -6.38 22.65
CA ASN A 447 35.37 -5.33 22.35
C ASN A 447 35.01 -4.54 21.07
N THR A 448 33.79 -4.70 20.56
CA THR A 448 33.32 -4.02 19.36
C THR A 448 32.80 -2.61 19.69
N LEU A 449 33.13 -1.62 18.84
CA LEU A 449 32.59 -0.23 18.89
C LEU A 449 31.06 -0.19 19.07
N ARG A 450 30.35 -1.19 18.51
CA ARG A 450 28.89 -1.30 18.56
C ARG A 450 28.35 -1.56 19.97
N PHE A 451 29.06 -2.36 20.77
CA PHE A 451 28.67 -2.74 22.14
C PHE A 451 29.03 -1.62 23.13
N THR A 452 30.24 -1.05 23.03
CA THR A 452 30.65 0.08 23.88
C THR A 452 29.74 1.29 23.71
N THR A 453 29.32 1.58 22.48
CA THR A 453 28.33 2.65 22.21
C THR A 453 26.97 2.35 22.84
N ALA A 454 26.57 1.07 22.90
CA ALA A 454 25.31 0.67 23.52
C ALA A 454 25.38 0.73 25.06
N GLU A 455 26.49 0.33 25.67
CA GLU A 455 26.76 0.48 27.12
C GLU A 455 26.66 1.96 27.54
N VAL A 456 27.31 2.85 26.79
CA VAL A 456 27.25 4.31 27.03
C VAL A 456 25.81 4.84 26.94
N ARG A 457 25.01 4.35 25.98
CA ARG A 457 23.60 4.74 25.84
C ARG A 457 22.72 4.22 26.99
N ALA A 458 22.96 3.00 27.44
CA ALA A 458 22.22 2.41 28.55
C ALA A 458 22.50 3.14 29.88
N GLU A 459 23.78 3.43 30.20
CA GLU A 459 24.16 4.23 31.38
C GLU A 459 23.61 5.66 31.31
N ALA A 460 23.61 6.28 30.13
CA ALA A 460 23.05 7.62 29.93
C ALA A 460 21.54 7.67 30.23
N GLY A 461 20.79 6.64 29.85
CA GLY A 461 19.36 6.52 30.18
C GLY A 461 19.08 6.37 31.68
N LEU A 462 20.04 5.90 32.46
CA LEU A 462 19.96 5.76 33.93
C LEU A 462 20.42 7.01 34.69
N GLY A 463 20.92 8.05 33.99
CA GLY A 463 21.29 9.34 34.57
C GLY A 463 22.57 9.36 35.40
N ASN A 464 23.40 8.32 35.31
CA ASN A 464 24.56 8.14 36.18
C ASN A 464 25.86 8.67 35.52
N LEU A 465 26.12 9.97 35.67
CA LEU A 465 27.28 10.65 35.06
C LEU A 465 28.65 10.13 35.55
N ALA A 466 28.71 9.52 36.74
CA ALA A 466 29.94 9.00 37.33
C ALA A 466 30.37 7.65 36.75
N SER A 467 29.42 6.74 36.44
CA SER A 467 29.71 5.46 35.78
C SER A 467 30.10 5.67 34.31
N LEU A 468 29.49 6.65 33.64
CA LEU A 468 29.87 7.11 32.28
C LEU A 468 31.34 7.52 32.19
N TYR A 469 31.87 8.16 33.23
CA TYR A 469 33.28 8.54 33.31
C TYR A 469 34.18 7.29 33.32
N SER A 470 33.85 6.29 34.14
CA SER A 470 34.61 5.03 34.23
C SER A 470 34.60 4.20 32.94
N VAL A 471 33.46 4.18 32.22
CA VAL A 471 33.33 3.49 30.92
C VAL A 471 34.16 4.20 29.83
N CYS A 472 34.23 5.53 29.89
CA CYS A 472 35.10 6.32 29.02
C CYS A 472 36.58 6.13 29.36
N GLU A 473 36.93 6.04 30.65
CA GLU A 473 38.31 5.86 31.12
C GLU A 473 38.89 4.49 30.72
N TYR A 474 38.09 3.42 30.79
CA TYR A 474 38.51 2.05 30.50
C TYR A 474 38.77 1.77 29.00
N ASN A 475 38.21 2.59 28.09
CA ASN A 475 38.28 2.39 26.63
C ASN A 475 39.19 3.39 25.89
N MET A 476 40.01 4.16 26.63
CA MET A 476 40.88 5.24 26.11
C MET A 476 42.09 4.78 25.26
N THR A 477 42.18 3.50 24.88
CA THR A 477 43.29 2.96 24.08
C THR A 477 42.96 2.67 22.61
N GLY A 478 41.74 2.97 22.12
CA GLY A 478 41.33 2.75 20.72
C GLY A 478 40.76 4.00 20.03
N SER A 479 40.72 3.99 18.68
CA SER A 479 40.19 5.08 17.81
C SER A 479 38.70 5.42 18.01
N VAL A 480 38.07 4.81 19.00
CA VAL A 480 36.64 4.76 19.30
C VAL A 480 36.19 5.97 20.14
N GLY A 481 37.08 6.56 20.95
CA GLY A 481 36.73 7.70 21.84
C GLY A 481 36.42 9.03 21.13
N LEU A 482 36.88 9.24 19.89
CA LEU A 482 36.77 10.54 19.22
C LEU A 482 35.36 10.90 18.71
N TYR A 483 34.50 9.91 18.43
CA TYR A 483 33.20 10.15 17.77
C TYR A 483 31.97 9.96 18.67
N ALA A 484 32.09 9.16 19.74
CA ALA A 484 30.96 8.87 20.63
C ALA A 484 30.61 10.05 21.55
N VAL A 485 31.62 10.73 22.10
CA VAL A 485 31.45 11.83 23.06
C VAL A 485 30.81 13.08 22.43
N PRO A 486 31.19 13.50 21.20
CA PRO A 486 30.53 14.64 20.53
C PRO A 486 29.07 14.36 20.12
N TYR A 487 28.76 13.13 19.71
CA TYR A 487 27.40 12.74 19.31
C TYR A 487 26.45 12.63 20.52
N PHE A 488 26.97 12.19 21.67
CA PHE A 488 26.28 12.24 22.96
C PHE A 488 25.88 13.68 23.33
N LEU A 489 26.78 14.65 23.14
CA LEU A 489 26.53 16.04 23.46
C LEU A 489 25.42 16.66 22.60
N TYR A 490 25.36 16.27 21.33
CA TYR A 490 24.29 16.69 20.41
C TYR A 490 22.92 16.20 20.88
N ASN A 491 22.78 14.90 21.22
CA ASN A 491 21.51 14.34 21.67
C ASN A 491 21.09 14.84 23.07
N LEU A 492 22.05 15.10 23.97
CA LEU A 492 21.77 15.67 25.29
C LEU A 492 21.18 17.08 25.15
N ILE A 493 21.74 17.92 24.27
CA ILE A 493 21.27 19.29 24.03
C ILE A 493 19.93 19.27 23.29
N GLU A 494 19.72 18.35 22.35
CA GLU A 494 18.44 18.16 21.64
C GLU A 494 17.29 17.78 22.59
N GLY A 495 17.59 17.06 23.68
CA GLY A 495 16.60 16.60 24.65
C GLY A 495 16.26 17.58 25.79
N MET A 496 16.92 18.73 25.89
CA MET A 496 16.74 19.69 26.98
C MET A 496 15.79 20.84 26.59
N SER A 497 14.98 21.35 27.55
CA SER A 497 14.17 22.55 27.31
C SER A 497 15.03 23.83 27.30
N THR A 498 14.52 24.90 26.70
CA THR A 498 15.23 26.20 26.66
C THR A 498 15.53 26.73 28.07
N GLU A 499 14.66 26.51 29.06
CA GLU A 499 14.92 26.91 30.46
C GLU A 499 15.98 26.03 31.13
N GLU A 500 16.04 24.73 30.82
CA GLU A 500 17.03 23.80 31.37
C GLU A 500 18.44 24.05 30.83
N ILE A 501 18.56 24.43 29.55
CA ILE A 501 19.84 24.80 28.92
C ILE A 501 20.40 26.05 29.59
N GLN A 502 19.55 27.04 29.90
CA GLN A 502 19.96 28.25 30.61
C GLN A 502 20.32 27.95 32.07
N ALA A 503 19.54 27.12 32.78
CA ALA A 503 19.82 26.76 34.17
C ALA A 503 21.12 25.95 34.34
N LYS A 504 21.51 25.15 33.34
CA LYS A 504 22.70 24.30 33.37
C LYS A 504 23.86 24.83 32.53
N GLU A 505 23.79 26.09 32.08
CA GLU A 505 24.79 26.72 31.21
C GLU A 505 26.21 26.60 31.76
N LYS A 506 26.38 26.86 33.07
CA LYS A 506 27.67 26.81 33.75
C LYS A 506 28.28 25.40 33.76
N LEU A 507 27.44 24.39 33.93
CA LEU A 507 27.84 22.97 33.93
C LEU A 507 28.23 22.51 32.52
N LEU A 508 27.48 22.94 31.49
CA LEU A 508 27.81 22.67 30.09
C LEU A 508 29.13 23.33 29.68
N ARG A 509 29.38 24.59 30.10
CA ARG A 509 30.65 25.29 29.89
C ARG A 509 31.83 24.58 30.56
N GLU A 510 31.67 24.11 31.80
CA GLU A 510 32.68 23.31 32.49
C GLU A 510 32.96 21.99 31.75
N TYR A 511 31.92 21.32 31.25
CA TYR A 511 32.09 20.09 30.48
C TYR A 511 32.81 20.33 29.14
N PHE A 512 32.48 21.39 28.39
CA PHE A 512 33.23 21.78 27.18
C PHE A 512 34.70 22.11 27.49
N HIS A 513 34.98 22.76 28.62
CA HIS A 513 36.34 23.03 29.09
C HIS A 513 37.09 21.75 29.46
N GLN A 514 36.43 20.79 30.09
CA GLN A 514 37.01 19.49 30.43
C GLN A 514 37.30 18.66 29.17
N LEU A 515 36.41 18.65 28.17
CA LEU A 515 36.66 18.01 26.87
C LEU A 515 37.89 18.60 26.16
N ARG A 516 38.10 19.92 26.31
CA ARG A 516 39.28 20.63 25.79
C ARG A 516 40.56 20.22 26.51
N ASN A 517 40.52 20.06 27.83
CA ASN A 517 41.67 19.59 28.63
C ASN A 517 42.09 18.15 28.27
N VAL A 518 41.14 17.32 27.85
CA VAL A 518 41.36 15.93 27.42
C VAL A 518 41.73 15.82 25.92
N LYS A 519 41.81 16.94 25.17
CA LYS A 519 42.14 17.01 23.73
C LYS A 519 41.19 16.23 22.80
N ILE A 520 39.91 16.11 23.14
CA ILE A 520 38.92 15.46 22.27
C ILE A 520 38.45 16.46 21.20
N SER A 521 38.61 16.11 19.92
CA SER A 521 38.22 16.95 18.78
C SER A 521 36.77 16.68 18.36
N ILE A 522 35.93 17.71 18.33
CA ILE A 522 34.54 17.61 17.85
C ILE A 522 34.53 17.69 16.31
N PRO A 523 34.00 16.69 15.60
CA PRO A 523 33.84 16.74 14.15
C PRO A 523 32.97 17.93 13.70
N VAL A 524 33.39 18.59 12.62
CA VAL A 524 32.76 19.83 12.09
C VAL A 524 31.26 19.68 11.82
N THR A 525 30.82 18.49 11.42
CA THR A 525 29.40 18.18 11.17
C THR A 525 28.55 18.19 12.45
N ILE A 526 29.06 17.58 13.53
CA ILE A 526 28.39 17.52 14.83
C ILE A 526 28.42 18.90 15.50
N PHE A 527 29.55 19.62 15.39
CA PHE A 527 29.65 21.01 15.83
C PHE A 527 28.60 21.91 15.18
N ARG A 528 28.36 21.73 13.88
CA ARG A 528 27.33 22.49 13.14
C ARG A 528 25.91 22.14 13.60
N GLY A 529 25.66 20.87 13.91
CA GLY A 529 24.39 20.41 14.51
C GLY A 529 24.14 21.04 15.89
N ILE A 530 25.13 20.96 16.78
CA ILE A 530 25.08 21.55 18.12
C ILE A 530 24.88 23.06 18.03
N ARG A 531 25.64 23.74 17.16
CA ARG A 531 25.50 25.18 16.91
C ARG A 531 24.10 25.55 16.43
N ASN A 532 23.52 24.79 15.50
CA ASN A 532 22.19 25.06 15.00
C ASN A 532 21.12 24.88 16.10
N LEU A 533 21.24 23.85 16.94
CA LEU A 533 20.34 23.65 18.10
C LEU A 533 20.45 24.81 19.10
N LEU A 534 21.67 25.19 19.50
CA LEU A 534 21.90 26.33 20.40
C LEU A 534 21.43 27.67 19.82
N GLN A 535 21.51 27.81 18.49
CA GLN A 535 21.02 28.99 17.77
C GLN A 535 19.49 29.01 17.68
N MET A 536 18.83 27.85 17.61
CA MET A 536 17.37 27.74 17.75
C MET A 536 16.89 28.09 19.17
N HIS A 537 17.67 27.77 20.19
CA HIS A 537 17.38 28.09 21.60
C HIS A 537 17.87 29.49 22.04
N ASN A 538 18.18 30.39 21.10
CA ASN A 538 18.66 31.77 21.38
C ASN A 538 19.89 31.88 22.31
N THR A 539 20.79 30.88 22.31
CA THR A 539 22.02 30.89 23.12
C THR A 539 23.28 30.64 22.26
N PRO A 540 23.53 31.41 21.17
CA PRO A 540 24.69 31.21 20.29
C PRO A 540 26.04 31.60 20.93
N GLU A 541 26.03 32.28 22.08
CA GLU A 541 27.23 32.78 22.76
C GLU A 541 28.05 31.70 23.48
N LEU A 542 27.54 30.47 23.56
CA LEU A 542 28.28 29.31 24.08
C LEU A 542 29.41 28.83 23.14
N VAL A 543 29.46 29.32 21.89
CA VAL A 543 30.33 28.78 20.81
C VAL A 543 31.15 29.85 20.05
N LYS A 544 31.36 31.06 20.59
CA LYS A 544 32.20 32.08 19.92
C LYS A 544 33.67 31.63 19.87
N ASP A 545 34.19 31.31 18.67
CA ASP A 545 35.64 31.13 18.41
C ASP A 545 36.00 31.31 16.90
N PRO A 546 36.34 32.54 16.43
CA PRO A 546 36.99 32.72 15.12
C PRO A 546 38.41 33.33 15.13
N GLU A 547 38.85 34.00 16.19
CA GLU A 547 40.03 34.89 16.14
C GLU A 547 41.38 34.14 16.02
N GLN A 548 41.60 33.04 16.75
CA GLN A 548 42.87 32.28 16.70
C GLN A 548 43.10 31.52 15.38
N LYS A 549 42.04 31.26 14.60
CA LYS A 549 42.13 30.48 13.36
C LYS A 549 42.54 31.33 12.16
N ILE A 550 42.25 32.64 12.21
CA ILE A 550 42.61 33.62 11.17
C ILE A 550 44.10 33.96 11.28
N GLU A 551 44.59 34.29 12.49
CA GLU A 551 46.02 34.59 12.74
C GLU A 551 46.93 33.40 12.35
N ALA A 552 46.51 32.17 12.64
CA ALA A 552 47.25 30.97 12.26
C ALA A 552 47.28 30.72 10.74
N LEU A 553 46.24 31.13 10.00
CA LEU A 553 46.18 31.01 8.54
C LEU A 553 46.97 32.13 7.86
N GLU A 554 47.00 33.34 8.41
CA GLU A 554 47.81 34.47 7.95
C GLU A 554 49.31 34.18 8.11
N SER A 555 49.72 33.71 9.30
CA SER A 555 51.12 33.32 9.55
C SER A 555 51.58 32.18 8.62
N LYS A 556 50.68 31.22 8.34
CA LYS A 556 50.94 30.11 7.40
C LYS A 556 51.00 30.58 5.94
N LEU A 557 50.27 31.63 5.58
CA LEU A 557 50.34 32.25 4.26
C LEU A 557 51.69 32.96 4.06
N GLU A 558 52.18 33.67 5.08
CA GLU A 558 53.48 34.35 5.07
C GLU A 558 54.66 33.36 5.02
N ASP A 559 54.59 32.26 5.78
CA ASP A 559 55.62 31.20 5.75
C ASP A 559 55.67 30.52 4.36
N LEU A 560 54.52 30.23 3.74
CA LEU A 560 54.48 29.65 2.39
C LEU A 560 54.99 30.61 1.31
N LYS A 561 54.77 31.93 1.48
CA LYS A 561 55.34 32.96 0.60
C LYS A 561 56.86 33.04 0.72
N SER A 562 57.39 32.96 1.94
CA SER A 562 58.85 32.97 2.16
C SER A 562 59.56 31.75 1.56
N ARG A 563 58.82 30.67 1.28
CA ARG A 563 59.32 29.39 0.75
C ARG A 563 58.98 29.13 -0.72
N ASP A 564 58.38 30.10 -1.42
CA ASP A 564 58.01 30.00 -2.84
C ASP A 564 57.09 28.79 -3.17
N GLN A 565 56.18 28.46 -2.25
CA GLN A 565 55.25 27.32 -2.36
C GLN A 565 53.84 27.75 -2.78
N PRO A 566 53.01 26.85 -3.36
CA PRO A 566 51.68 27.21 -3.86
C PRO A 566 50.73 27.62 -2.72
N ILE A 567 50.39 28.90 -2.66
CA ILE A 567 49.58 29.48 -1.59
C ILE A 567 48.05 29.38 -1.80
N ALA A 568 47.61 29.01 -3.00
CA ALA A 568 46.22 29.09 -3.45
C ALA A 568 45.19 28.40 -2.53
N ALA A 569 45.55 27.25 -1.96
CA ALA A 569 44.66 26.48 -1.08
C ALA A 569 44.47 27.14 0.30
N VAL A 570 45.54 27.70 0.85
CA VAL A 570 45.53 28.40 2.15
C VAL A 570 44.86 29.75 2.01
N LEU A 571 45.12 30.47 0.92
CA LEU A 571 44.43 31.71 0.58
C LEU A 571 42.92 31.50 0.46
N LYS A 572 42.47 30.41 -0.20
CA LYS A 572 41.05 30.06 -0.27
C LYS A 572 40.44 29.78 1.11
N GLN A 573 41.17 29.12 2.01
CA GLN A 573 40.70 28.85 3.38
C GLN A 573 40.59 30.13 4.22
N LEU A 574 41.55 31.05 4.06
CA LEU A 574 41.53 32.37 4.69
C LEU A 574 40.33 33.19 4.19
N LEU A 575 40.09 33.24 2.88
CA LEU A 575 38.95 33.97 2.30
C LEU A 575 37.59 33.45 2.79
N VAL A 576 37.45 32.14 3.09
CA VAL A 576 36.22 31.57 3.66
C VAL A 576 36.03 31.95 5.14
N ALA A 577 37.12 32.26 5.85
CA ALA A 577 37.11 32.58 7.27
C ALA A 577 36.89 34.09 7.55
N LEU A 578 37.15 34.96 6.57
CA LEU A 578 37.11 36.42 6.69
C LEU A 578 35.74 37.03 6.35
N CYS A 579 35.48 38.25 6.86
CA CYS A 579 34.33 39.05 6.47
C CYS A 579 34.49 39.60 5.03
N SER A 580 33.40 40.06 4.39
CA SER A 580 33.44 40.50 2.98
C SER A 580 34.42 41.65 2.72
N GLU A 581 34.56 42.62 3.63
CA GLU A 581 35.53 43.72 3.50
C GLU A 581 36.98 43.23 3.61
N GLU A 582 37.28 42.45 4.64
CA GLU A 582 38.61 41.90 4.91
C GLU A 582 39.06 40.94 3.82
N ALA A 583 38.14 40.15 3.26
CA ALA A 583 38.41 39.24 2.15
C ALA A 583 38.74 39.99 0.85
N LEU A 584 38.16 41.18 0.62
CA LEU A 584 38.48 42.03 -0.53
C LEU A 584 39.83 42.73 -0.37
N ASP A 585 40.17 43.13 0.85
CA ASP A 585 41.50 43.65 1.18
C ASP A 585 42.59 42.58 0.97
N VAL A 586 42.31 41.33 1.39
CA VAL A 586 43.19 40.18 1.12
C VAL A 586 43.29 39.89 -0.38
N LYS A 587 42.20 40.04 -1.15
CA LYS A 587 42.25 39.96 -2.62
C LYS A 587 43.16 41.03 -3.23
N ALA A 588 43.10 42.27 -2.76
CA ALA A 588 43.95 43.37 -3.24
C ALA A 588 45.44 43.12 -2.95
N ARG A 589 45.77 42.52 -1.80
CA ARG A 589 47.16 42.19 -1.42
C ARG A 589 47.74 40.98 -2.17
N HIS A 590 46.90 40.10 -2.71
CA HIS A 590 47.29 38.80 -3.29
C HIS A 590 46.79 38.56 -4.72
N GLU A 591 46.57 39.64 -5.50
CA GLU A 591 45.88 39.58 -6.79
C GLU A 591 46.59 38.73 -7.88
N SER A 592 47.93 38.67 -7.86
CA SER A 592 48.73 37.86 -8.79
C SER A 592 48.66 36.36 -8.53
N GLU A 593 48.27 35.96 -7.31
CA GLU A 593 48.27 34.57 -6.84
C GLU A 593 46.85 33.96 -6.78
N MET A 594 45.83 34.74 -7.17
CA MET A 594 44.42 34.38 -7.11
C MET A 594 43.99 33.42 -8.22
N VAL A 595 43.35 32.31 -7.82
CA VAL A 595 42.83 31.27 -8.70
C VAL A 595 41.30 31.35 -8.80
N VAL A 596 40.70 30.76 -9.85
CA VAL A 596 39.25 30.70 -10.09
C VAL A 596 38.45 30.30 -8.84
N GLY A 597 38.97 29.34 -8.07
CA GLY A 597 38.35 28.87 -6.82
C GLY A 597 38.31 29.91 -5.69
N GLY A 598 39.19 30.91 -5.69
CA GLY A 598 39.16 32.04 -4.74
C GLY A 598 38.18 33.13 -5.19
N TYR A 599 38.14 33.44 -6.50
CA TYR A 599 37.12 34.35 -7.06
C TYR A 599 35.71 33.80 -6.84
N ALA A 600 35.50 32.49 -6.98
CA ALA A 600 34.22 31.84 -6.71
C ALA A 600 33.75 31.98 -5.24
N VAL A 601 34.69 32.00 -4.29
CA VAL A 601 34.42 32.19 -2.86
C VAL A 601 34.09 33.65 -2.56
N LEU A 602 34.86 34.59 -3.11
CA LEU A 602 34.61 36.03 -2.99
C LEU A 602 33.26 36.43 -3.60
N ILE A 603 32.95 35.95 -4.80
CA ILE A 603 31.64 36.17 -5.44
C ILE A 603 30.52 35.66 -4.53
N GLN A 604 30.67 34.49 -3.92
CA GLN A 604 29.66 33.97 -2.98
C GLN A 604 29.54 34.85 -1.72
N LEU A 605 30.66 35.26 -1.12
CA LEU A 605 30.68 36.13 0.06
C LEU A 605 30.02 37.48 -0.23
N CYS A 606 30.38 38.14 -1.33
CA CYS A 606 29.76 39.38 -1.78
C CYS A 606 28.25 39.18 -2.03
N CYS A 607 27.82 38.07 -2.65
CA CYS A 607 26.40 37.75 -2.81
C CYS A 607 25.67 37.49 -1.47
N THR A 608 26.32 36.89 -0.47
CA THR A 608 25.71 36.66 0.86
C THR A 608 25.62 37.94 1.71
N HIS A 609 26.51 38.90 1.46
CA HIS A 609 26.54 40.21 2.13
C HIS A 609 25.88 41.33 1.29
N ASP A 610 25.07 40.98 0.29
CA ASP A 610 24.32 41.91 -0.59
C ASP A 610 25.18 42.93 -1.37
N LYS A 611 26.46 42.65 -1.60
CA LYS A 611 27.37 43.49 -2.39
C LYS A 611 27.39 43.08 -3.87
N VAL A 612 26.34 43.41 -4.61
CA VAL A 612 26.12 42.91 -5.98
C VAL A 612 27.08 43.50 -7.01
N GLU A 613 27.41 44.80 -6.94
CA GLU A 613 28.33 45.44 -7.89
C GLU A 613 29.75 44.86 -7.81
N GLU A 614 30.22 44.62 -6.59
CA GLU A 614 31.52 44.00 -6.35
C GLU A 614 31.53 42.55 -6.85
N ALA A 615 30.45 41.79 -6.62
CA ALA A 615 30.32 40.42 -7.14
C ALA A 615 30.36 40.36 -8.67
N LEU A 616 29.73 41.32 -9.36
CA LEU A 616 29.76 41.43 -10.82
C LEU A 616 31.13 41.89 -11.34
N ASN A 617 31.79 42.82 -10.67
CA ASN A 617 33.15 43.24 -11.04
C ASN A 617 34.14 42.08 -10.88
N LEU A 618 34.06 41.32 -9.78
CA LEU A 618 34.85 40.10 -9.59
C LEU A 618 34.57 39.05 -10.67
N LYS A 619 33.32 38.92 -11.13
CA LYS A 619 32.98 38.04 -12.25
C LYS A 619 33.59 38.54 -13.58
N ARG A 620 33.49 39.84 -13.89
CA ARG A 620 34.10 40.42 -15.10
C ARG A 620 35.62 40.29 -15.10
N GLU A 621 36.25 40.44 -13.94
CA GLU A 621 37.68 40.19 -13.77
C GLU A 621 38.03 38.72 -14.02
N LEU A 622 37.21 37.79 -13.52
CA LEU A 622 37.38 36.37 -13.78
C LEU A 622 37.23 36.04 -15.28
N ASP A 623 36.24 36.62 -15.95
CA ASP A 623 35.99 36.39 -17.38
C ASP A 623 37.10 37.00 -18.27
N ARG A 624 37.81 38.05 -17.83
CA ARG A 624 38.98 38.63 -18.55
C ARG A 624 40.27 37.81 -18.45
N ARG A 625 40.37 36.91 -17.46
CA ARG A 625 41.59 36.12 -17.19
C ARG A 625 41.66 34.81 -18.01
N ASP A 626 40.75 34.58 -18.97
CA ASP A 626 40.72 33.44 -19.91
C ASP A 626 41.08 32.08 -19.26
N SER A 627 40.37 31.69 -18.20
CA SER A 627 40.53 30.36 -17.58
C SER A 627 39.49 29.37 -18.10
N SER A 628 39.91 28.14 -18.43
CA SER A 628 39.02 27.02 -18.83
C SER A 628 38.06 26.54 -17.74
N ASP A 629 38.25 26.98 -16.49
CA ASP A 629 37.50 26.50 -15.33
C ASP A 629 36.20 27.28 -15.11
N VAL A 630 35.07 26.58 -15.21
CA VAL A 630 33.72 27.14 -15.12
C VAL A 630 33.25 27.23 -13.66
N LEU A 631 32.66 28.37 -13.27
CA LEU A 631 31.98 28.52 -11.98
C LEU A 631 30.87 27.46 -11.82
N THR A 632 30.78 26.81 -10.66
CA THR A 632 29.74 25.78 -10.43
C THR A 632 28.32 26.36 -10.47
N ALA A 633 27.32 25.54 -10.85
CA ALA A 633 25.92 25.95 -10.97
C ALA A 633 25.34 26.59 -9.70
N SER A 634 25.74 26.10 -8.51
CA SER A 634 25.36 26.68 -7.23
C SER A 634 25.80 28.15 -7.08
N LYS A 635 26.98 28.53 -7.58
CA LYS A 635 27.49 29.91 -7.48
C LYS A 635 26.78 30.86 -8.44
N TYR A 636 26.49 30.39 -9.66
CA TYR A 636 25.64 31.16 -10.58
C TYR A 636 24.24 31.40 -9.98
N LEU A 637 23.64 30.42 -9.32
CA LEU A 637 22.35 30.63 -8.64
C LEU A 637 22.44 31.61 -7.47
N HIS A 638 23.57 31.71 -6.76
CA HIS A 638 23.77 32.75 -5.74
C HIS A 638 23.86 34.15 -6.37
N LEU A 639 24.51 34.29 -7.53
CA LEU A 639 24.52 35.53 -8.31
C LEU A 639 23.12 35.89 -8.82
N VAL A 640 22.40 34.93 -9.41
CA VAL A 640 21.01 35.11 -9.85
C VAL A 640 20.12 35.52 -8.67
N LYS A 641 20.28 34.90 -7.48
CA LYS A 641 19.57 35.28 -6.25
C LYS A 641 19.87 36.72 -5.82
N ALA A 642 21.13 37.16 -5.91
CA ALA A 642 21.51 38.51 -5.55
C ALA A 642 21.02 39.54 -6.57
N LEU A 643 21.12 39.25 -7.88
CA LEU A 643 20.65 40.12 -8.97
C LEU A 643 19.14 40.31 -8.95
N THR A 644 18.38 39.23 -8.78
CA THR A 644 16.92 39.29 -8.63
C THR A 644 16.48 40.07 -7.40
N LYS A 645 17.23 39.99 -6.28
CA LYS A 645 16.96 40.80 -5.08
C LYS A 645 17.08 42.32 -5.33
N HIS A 646 17.99 42.73 -6.21
CA HIS A 646 18.20 44.13 -6.58
C HIS A 646 17.42 44.58 -7.83
N GLY A 647 16.48 43.75 -8.34
CA GLY A 647 15.65 44.09 -9.51
C GLY A 647 16.39 44.08 -10.86
N ARG A 648 17.60 43.51 -10.93
CA ARG A 648 18.42 43.45 -12.15
C ARG A 648 18.13 42.20 -12.97
N LEU A 649 16.95 42.18 -13.60
CA LEU A 649 16.41 41.00 -14.28
C LEU A 649 17.22 40.57 -15.52
N GLU A 650 17.59 41.51 -16.40
CA GLU A 650 18.29 41.17 -17.64
C GLU A 650 19.63 40.50 -17.37
N GLU A 651 20.37 41.01 -16.39
CA GLU A 651 21.65 40.42 -15.98
C GLU A 651 21.46 39.04 -15.36
N ALA A 652 20.38 38.82 -14.59
CA ALA A 652 20.05 37.49 -14.07
C ALA A 652 19.71 36.48 -15.19
N VAL A 653 19.01 36.93 -16.24
CA VAL A 653 18.71 36.12 -17.44
C VAL A 653 19.97 35.81 -18.22
N ASP A 654 20.88 36.78 -18.36
CA ASP A 654 22.15 36.58 -19.04
C ASP A 654 23.05 35.58 -18.29
N MET A 655 23.04 35.61 -16.95
CA MET A 655 23.70 34.57 -16.14
C MET A 655 23.14 33.17 -16.42
N LEU A 656 21.82 33.02 -16.57
CA LEU A 656 21.19 31.72 -16.89
C LEU A 656 21.53 31.24 -18.31
N LYS A 657 21.58 32.14 -19.29
CA LYS A 657 22.04 31.83 -20.66
C LYS A 657 23.51 31.42 -20.68
N GLU A 658 24.35 32.12 -19.92
CA GLU A 658 25.78 31.80 -19.78
C GLU A 658 25.97 30.42 -19.15
N MET A 659 25.19 30.08 -18.11
CA MET A 659 25.20 28.73 -17.51
C MET A 659 24.91 27.63 -18.54
N LYS A 660 23.95 27.87 -19.44
CA LYS A 660 23.62 26.93 -20.52
C LYS A 660 24.72 26.86 -21.57
N GLY A 661 25.27 28.01 -21.99
CA GLY A 661 26.39 28.08 -22.94
C GLY A 661 27.63 27.32 -22.45
N LYS A 662 27.83 27.24 -21.12
CA LYS A 662 28.90 26.47 -20.47
C LYS A 662 28.51 25.03 -20.08
N ASN A 663 27.36 24.52 -20.55
CA ASN A 663 26.86 23.15 -20.32
C ASN A 663 26.78 22.71 -18.85
N LEU A 664 26.45 23.62 -17.93
CA LEU A 664 26.27 23.28 -16.52
C LEU A 664 24.92 22.60 -16.28
N THR A 665 24.91 21.48 -15.55
CA THR A 665 23.69 20.77 -15.14
C THR A 665 23.25 21.20 -13.75
N LEU A 666 21.93 21.33 -13.53
CA LEU A 666 21.35 21.67 -12.22
C LEU A 666 21.04 20.41 -11.42
N GLU A 667 21.62 20.30 -10.22
CA GLU A 667 21.32 19.25 -9.23
C GLU A 667 20.01 19.55 -8.47
N ASP A 668 19.41 18.58 -7.77
CA ASP A 668 18.12 18.75 -7.06
C ASP A 668 18.15 19.84 -5.97
N THR A 669 19.32 20.07 -5.36
CA THR A 669 19.56 21.17 -4.41
C THR A 669 19.45 22.55 -5.09
N ALA A 670 19.89 22.62 -6.35
CA ALA A 670 19.84 23.80 -7.19
C ALA A 670 18.40 24.10 -7.68
N VAL A 671 17.57 23.07 -7.89
CA VAL A 671 16.13 23.21 -8.19
C VAL A 671 15.36 23.82 -7.02
N THR A 672 15.65 23.38 -5.80
CA THR A 672 15.03 23.96 -4.58
C THR A 672 15.49 25.40 -4.37
N ALA A 673 16.78 25.69 -4.59
CA ALA A 673 17.29 27.07 -4.55
C ALA A 673 16.62 27.96 -5.60
N LEU A 674 16.41 27.45 -6.83
CA LEU A 674 15.71 28.15 -7.89
C LEU A 674 14.24 28.42 -7.54
N PHE A 675 13.54 27.47 -6.91
CA PHE A 675 12.20 27.70 -6.38
C PHE A 675 12.17 28.87 -5.39
N HIS A 676 13.11 28.91 -4.43
CA HIS A 676 13.18 30.01 -3.47
C HIS A 676 13.52 31.36 -4.13
N ILE A 677 14.33 31.37 -5.18
CA ILE A 677 14.63 32.58 -5.97
C ILE A 677 13.36 33.07 -6.66
N LEU A 678 12.69 32.20 -7.42
CA LEU A 678 11.45 32.53 -8.13
C LEU A 678 10.34 32.96 -7.17
N ASN A 679 10.19 32.28 -6.02
CA ASN A 679 9.20 32.64 -5.02
C ASN A 679 9.50 33.99 -4.36
N ARG A 680 10.78 34.35 -4.18
CA ARG A 680 11.16 35.67 -3.67
C ARG A 680 10.80 36.78 -4.65
N VAL A 681 11.02 36.57 -5.95
CA VAL A 681 10.60 37.51 -7.01
C VAL A 681 9.07 37.58 -7.09
N ALA A 682 8.39 36.44 -6.93
CA ALA A 682 6.93 36.39 -6.89
C ALA A 682 6.34 37.21 -5.74
N LEU A 683 6.95 37.18 -4.56
CA LEU A 683 6.55 38.00 -3.41
C LEU A 683 6.79 39.51 -3.60
N GLN A 684 7.60 39.90 -4.59
CA GLN A 684 7.75 41.32 -4.98
C GLN A 684 6.63 41.79 -5.93
N GLY A 685 5.75 40.89 -6.40
CA GLY A 685 4.60 41.22 -7.25
C GLY A 685 4.91 41.37 -8.75
N ASP A 686 6.15 41.12 -9.19
CA ASP A 686 6.55 41.22 -10.61
C ASP A 686 6.35 39.88 -11.34
N ALA A 687 5.11 39.64 -11.79
CA ALA A 687 4.75 38.41 -12.50
C ALA A 687 5.46 38.28 -13.87
N ALA A 688 5.78 39.41 -14.52
CA ALA A 688 6.49 39.40 -15.81
C ALA A 688 7.94 38.93 -15.63
N ALA A 689 8.62 39.37 -14.56
CA ALA A 689 9.95 38.90 -14.22
C ALA A 689 9.99 37.42 -13.88
N VAL A 690 9.03 36.92 -13.09
CA VAL A 690 8.93 35.49 -12.76
C VAL A 690 8.72 34.65 -14.01
N LYS A 691 7.78 35.05 -14.88
CA LYS A 691 7.49 34.36 -16.13
C LYS A 691 8.71 34.33 -17.05
N ARG A 692 9.40 35.46 -17.19
CA ARG A 692 10.59 35.56 -18.04
C ARG A 692 11.74 34.68 -17.54
N LEU A 693 11.99 34.64 -16.24
CA LEU A 693 13.00 33.74 -15.65
C LEU A 693 12.61 32.27 -15.82
N GLN A 694 11.34 31.94 -15.60
CA GLN A 694 10.82 30.59 -15.71
C GLN A 694 10.86 30.07 -17.16
N ASP A 695 10.40 30.88 -18.12
CA ASP A 695 10.47 30.59 -19.55
C ASP A 695 11.93 30.43 -20.02
N THR A 696 12.84 31.26 -19.50
CA THR A 696 14.28 31.14 -19.78
C THR A 696 14.83 29.81 -19.26
N VAL A 697 14.51 29.42 -18.02
CA VAL A 697 14.98 28.15 -17.44
C VAL A 697 14.45 26.95 -18.22
N PHE A 698 13.17 26.98 -18.63
CA PHE A 698 12.54 25.87 -19.34
C PHE A 698 12.95 25.79 -20.81
N SER A 699 13.02 26.92 -21.52
CA SER A 699 13.46 26.96 -22.94
C SER A 699 14.94 26.59 -23.09
N LEU A 700 15.80 26.95 -22.14
CA LEU A 700 17.19 26.51 -22.11
C LEU A 700 17.33 25.03 -21.71
N GLY A 701 16.26 24.36 -21.26
CA GLY A 701 16.27 22.98 -20.79
C GLY A 701 17.16 22.77 -19.57
N LEU A 702 17.28 23.78 -18.70
CA LEU A 702 18.10 23.71 -17.49
C LEU A 702 17.43 22.84 -16.40
N VAL A 703 16.09 22.86 -16.31
CA VAL A 703 15.29 22.02 -15.41
C VAL A 703 14.01 21.57 -16.12
N LYS A 704 13.52 20.37 -15.80
CA LYS A 704 12.18 19.91 -16.23
C LYS A 704 11.07 20.70 -15.50
N PRO A 705 10.01 21.14 -16.19
CA PRO A 705 8.85 21.75 -15.58
C PRO A 705 8.26 20.86 -14.47
N SER A 706 8.02 21.44 -13.30
CA SER A 706 7.42 20.74 -12.15
C SER A 706 6.41 21.63 -11.45
N ALA A 707 5.48 21.03 -10.70
CA ALA A 707 4.49 21.77 -9.92
C ALA A 707 5.15 22.74 -8.91
N LEU A 708 6.31 22.37 -8.35
CA LEU A 708 7.07 23.21 -7.43
C LEU A 708 7.57 24.50 -8.13
N LEU A 709 8.19 24.40 -9.31
CA LEU A 709 8.72 25.55 -10.04
C LEU A 709 7.65 26.41 -10.72
N ALA A 710 6.43 25.89 -10.86
CA ALA A 710 5.29 26.60 -11.41
C ALA A 710 4.39 27.26 -10.36
N SER A 711 4.56 26.95 -9.08
CA SER A 711 3.86 27.64 -7.99
C SER A 711 4.19 29.14 -7.86
N PRO A 712 5.44 29.61 -8.09
CA PRO A 712 5.79 31.02 -7.98
C PRO A 712 5.06 31.95 -8.94
N ILE A 713 4.82 31.55 -10.20
CA ILE A 713 4.12 32.43 -11.16
C ILE A 713 2.68 32.69 -10.73
N ALA A 714 1.97 31.66 -10.27
CA ALA A 714 0.63 31.81 -9.70
C ALA A 714 0.67 32.69 -8.45
N THR A 715 1.69 32.54 -7.60
CA THR A 715 1.89 33.37 -6.40
C THR A 715 2.12 34.85 -6.76
N ALA A 716 2.86 35.14 -7.83
CA ALA A 716 3.13 36.51 -8.27
C ALA A 716 1.85 37.24 -8.72
N TYR A 717 1.02 36.57 -9.55
CA TYR A 717 -0.26 37.11 -10.00
C TYR A 717 -1.28 37.27 -8.85
N LEU A 718 -1.28 36.35 -7.88
CA LEU A 718 -2.10 36.48 -6.68
C LEU A 718 -1.67 37.69 -5.83
N HIS A 719 -0.36 37.94 -5.69
CA HIS A 719 0.17 39.09 -4.95
C HIS A 719 -0.05 40.42 -5.67
N SER A 720 0.05 40.45 -7.01
CA SER A 720 -0.21 41.65 -7.81
C SER A 720 -1.70 41.97 -7.96
N GLY A 721 -2.58 41.02 -7.64
CA GLY A 721 -4.02 41.17 -7.71
C GLY A 721 -4.62 41.04 -9.11
N ASP A 722 -3.79 40.77 -10.14
CA ASP A 722 -4.21 40.50 -11.52
C ASP A 722 -4.67 39.05 -11.69
N LEU A 723 -5.96 38.82 -11.42
CA LEU A 723 -6.59 37.50 -11.51
C LEU A 723 -6.78 37.04 -12.97
N THR A 724 -6.90 37.98 -13.91
CA THR A 724 -7.04 37.67 -15.35
C THR A 724 -5.76 37.05 -15.90
N GLY A 725 -4.61 37.71 -15.68
CA GLY A 725 -3.30 37.20 -16.06
C GLY A 725 -2.92 35.94 -15.28
N GLY A 726 -3.30 35.86 -14.00
CA GLY A 726 -3.11 34.67 -13.17
C GLY A 726 -3.84 33.44 -13.71
N LEU A 727 -5.11 33.58 -14.08
CA LEU A 727 -5.89 32.49 -14.66
C LEU A 727 -5.33 32.07 -16.02
N ASP A 728 -5.07 33.00 -16.93
CA ASP A 728 -4.53 32.68 -18.25
C ASP A 728 -3.13 32.05 -18.17
N ALA A 729 -2.30 32.47 -17.21
CA ALA A 729 -1.02 31.83 -16.93
C ALA A 729 -1.21 30.38 -16.45
N VAL A 730 -2.07 30.14 -15.45
CA VAL A 730 -2.32 28.79 -14.93
C VAL A 730 -2.92 27.86 -15.99
N LEU A 731 -3.84 28.36 -16.82
CA LEU A 731 -4.44 27.61 -17.92
C LEU A 731 -3.45 27.30 -19.05
N SER A 732 -2.61 28.26 -19.43
CA SER A 732 -1.54 28.03 -20.41
C SER A 732 -0.50 27.02 -19.91
N PHE A 733 -0.16 27.06 -18.62
CA PHE A 733 0.67 26.06 -17.96
C PHE A 733 0.07 24.65 -18.06
N TYR A 734 -1.24 24.50 -17.85
CA TYR A 734 -1.90 23.21 -18.02
C TYR A 734 -1.90 22.71 -19.46
N LYS A 735 -2.15 23.60 -20.44
CA LYS A 735 -2.10 23.23 -21.86
C LYS A 735 -0.70 22.75 -22.28
N GLN A 736 0.35 23.35 -21.73
CA GLN A 736 1.73 23.02 -22.06
C GLN A 736 2.31 21.83 -21.26
N TYR A 737 1.93 21.68 -19.99
CA TYR A 737 2.57 20.73 -19.06
C TYR A 737 1.62 19.83 -18.25
N LYS A 738 0.30 19.92 -18.49
CA LYS A 738 -0.76 19.05 -17.91
C LYS A 738 -0.91 19.09 -16.38
N PHE A 739 -0.46 20.15 -15.70
CA PHE A 739 -0.75 20.39 -14.28
C PHE A 739 -1.20 21.85 -14.01
N LEU A 740 -2.00 22.04 -12.96
CA LEU A 740 -2.61 23.33 -12.58
C LEU A 740 -1.97 23.86 -11.27
N PRO A 741 -0.95 24.75 -11.33
CA PRO A 741 -0.29 25.26 -10.13
C PRO A 741 -1.17 26.21 -9.32
N ARG A 742 -1.27 25.99 -7.99
CA ARG A 742 -2.05 26.80 -7.02
C ARG A 742 -3.48 27.17 -7.45
N PHE A 743 -4.10 26.35 -8.30
CA PHE A 743 -5.39 26.69 -8.91
C PHE A 743 -6.51 26.90 -7.89
N HIS A 744 -6.58 26.09 -6.83
CA HIS A 744 -7.56 26.31 -5.76
C HIS A 744 -7.40 27.68 -5.08
N ASP A 745 -6.17 28.16 -4.86
CA ASP A 745 -5.97 29.47 -4.22
C ASP A 745 -6.44 30.61 -5.15
N LEU A 746 -6.28 30.44 -6.47
CA LEU A 746 -6.83 31.34 -7.48
C LEU A 746 -8.36 31.34 -7.48
N LEU A 747 -9.00 30.17 -7.36
CA LEU A 747 -10.45 30.07 -7.23
C LEU A 747 -10.96 30.81 -5.99
N CYS A 748 -10.29 30.67 -4.85
CA CYS A 748 -10.66 31.41 -3.64
C CYS A 748 -10.63 32.93 -3.88
N HIS A 749 -9.59 33.45 -4.53
CA HIS A 749 -9.50 34.89 -4.83
C HIS A 749 -10.54 35.36 -5.85
N LEU A 750 -10.89 34.53 -6.85
CA LEU A 750 -11.96 34.82 -7.80
C LEU A 750 -13.32 34.90 -7.11
N VAL A 751 -13.57 34.01 -6.15
CA VAL A 751 -14.80 33.99 -5.34
C VAL A 751 -14.84 35.14 -4.33
N GLU A 752 -13.71 35.50 -3.73
CA GLU A 752 -13.60 36.66 -2.81
C GLU A 752 -13.85 37.98 -3.53
N LYS A 753 -13.32 38.15 -4.75
CA LYS A 753 -13.51 39.37 -5.55
C LYS A 753 -14.79 39.41 -6.39
N GLU A 754 -15.62 38.36 -6.35
CA GLU A 754 -16.88 38.25 -7.12
C GLU A 754 -16.73 38.33 -8.64
N GLU A 755 -15.59 37.88 -9.17
CA GLU A 755 -15.28 37.89 -10.61
C GLU A 755 -15.97 36.71 -11.32
N THR A 756 -17.28 36.84 -11.58
CA THR A 756 -18.13 35.76 -12.10
C THR A 756 -17.71 35.25 -13.48
N ASP A 757 -17.28 36.15 -14.37
CA ASP A 757 -16.93 35.79 -15.75
C ASP A 757 -15.64 34.97 -15.81
N LEU A 758 -14.66 35.32 -14.98
CA LEU A 758 -13.40 34.60 -14.87
C LEU A 758 -13.57 33.28 -14.12
N LEU A 759 -14.43 33.25 -13.10
CA LEU A 759 -14.78 32.02 -12.41
C LEU A 759 -15.46 31.04 -13.37
N GLN A 760 -16.41 31.50 -14.20
CA GLN A 760 -17.04 30.67 -15.23
C GLN A 760 -16.01 30.13 -16.22
N LYS A 761 -15.12 31.00 -16.74
CA LYS A 761 -14.02 30.60 -17.63
C LYS A 761 -13.13 29.51 -17.01
N ALA A 762 -12.84 29.62 -15.71
CA ALA A 762 -12.05 28.63 -14.98
C ALA A 762 -12.81 27.30 -14.82
N MET A 763 -14.10 27.36 -14.50
CA MET A 763 -14.94 26.17 -14.32
C MET A 763 -15.21 25.44 -15.63
N ASP A 764 -15.47 26.15 -16.72
CA ASP A 764 -15.65 25.56 -18.06
C ASP A 764 -14.39 24.79 -18.48
N PHE A 765 -13.22 25.36 -18.22
CA PHE A 765 -11.95 24.70 -18.51
C PHE A 765 -11.75 23.41 -17.68
N VAL A 766 -11.98 23.46 -16.36
CA VAL A 766 -11.83 22.27 -15.50
C VAL A 766 -12.87 21.21 -15.83
N SER A 767 -14.09 21.62 -16.17
CA SER A 767 -15.15 20.72 -16.63
C SER A 767 -14.72 19.98 -17.90
N GLN A 768 -14.20 20.70 -18.90
CA GLN A 768 -13.73 20.13 -20.15
C GLN A 768 -12.52 19.21 -19.98
N GLU A 769 -11.55 19.58 -19.14
CA GLU A 769 -10.25 18.89 -19.05
C GLU A 769 -10.14 17.85 -17.92
N ARG A 770 -10.88 18.02 -16.81
CA ARG A 770 -10.83 17.15 -15.60
C ARG A 770 -12.19 16.58 -15.19
N GLY A 771 -13.25 16.90 -15.93
CA GLY A 771 -14.61 16.43 -15.72
C GLY A 771 -15.41 17.27 -14.72
N GLU A 772 -16.72 17.33 -14.95
CA GLU A 772 -17.71 18.09 -14.16
C GLU A 772 -17.63 17.81 -12.66
N MET A 773 -17.47 16.54 -12.26
CA MET A 773 -17.41 16.15 -10.85
C MET A 773 -16.20 16.75 -10.14
N THR A 774 -15.05 16.87 -10.81
CA THR A 774 -13.83 17.47 -10.23
C THR A 774 -14.02 18.98 -10.08
N MET A 775 -14.61 19.61 -11.09
CA MET A 775 -14.97 21.03 -11.09
C MET A 775 -15.89 21.38 -9.91
N LEU A 776 -16.94 20.57 -9.66
CA LEU A 776 -17.85 20.79 -8.53
C LEU A 776 -17.14 20.72 -7.18
N TYR A 777 -16.18 19.80 -7.00
CA TYR A 777 -15.39 19.73 -5.77
C TYR A 777 -14.41 20.90 -5.63
N ASP A 778 -13.75 21.32 -6.72
CA ASP A 778 -12.86 22.50 -6.70
C ASP A 778 -13.64 23.76 -6.31
N LEU A 779 -14.86 23.93 -6.84
CA LEU A 779 -15.75 25.05 -6.52
C LEU A 779 -16.33 24.96 -5.10
N LEU A 780 -16.73 23.76 -4.65
CA LEU A 780 -17.19 23.50 -3.29
C LEU A 780 -16.13 23.94 -2.26
N PHE A 781 -14.89 23.49 -2.45
CA PHE A 781 -13.79 23.81 -1.56
C PHE A 781 -13.41 25.29 -1.61
N ALA A 782 -13.52 25.95 -2.78
CA ALA A 782 -13.33 27.39 -2.88
C ALA A 782 -14.40 28.14 -2.05
N PHE A 783 -15.70 27.82 -2.21
CA PHE A 783 -16.77 28.45 -1.43
C PHE A 783 -16.66 28.21 0.08
N LEU A 784 -16.22 27.02 0.50
CA LEU A 784 -15.96 26.72 1.91
C LEU A 784 -14.82 27.57 2.47
N GLN A 785 -13.72 27.70 1.71
CA GLN A 785 -12.55 28.48 2.12
C GLN A 785 -12.86 29.97 2.24
N THR A 786 -13.74 30.50 1.39
CA THR A 786 -14.14 31.92 1.38
C THR A 786 -15.34 32.23 2.28
N GLY A 787 -15.85 31.28 3.06
CA GLY A 787 -16.99 31.48 3.96
C GLY A 787 -18.36 31.58 3.28
N ARG A 788 -18.46 31.23 1.98
CA ARG A 788 -19.72 31.22 1.20
C ARG A 788 -20.47 29.89 1.36
N TYR A 789 -20.86 29.59 2.59
CA TYR A 789 -21.42 28.27 2.94
C TYR A 789 -22.76 27.95 2.26
N LYS A 790 -23.56 28.97 1.92
CA LYS A 790 -24.86 28.79 1.25
C LYS A 790 -24.67 28.28 -0.18
N GLU A 791 -23.71 28.83 -0.90
CA GLU A 791 -23.33 28.42 -2.25
C GLU A 791 -22.69 27.02 -2.24
N ALA A 792 -21.81 26.76 -1.26
CA ALA A 792 -21.27 25.44 -1.03
C ALA A 792 -22.37 24.39 -0.80
N HIS A 793 -23.44 24.74 -0.07
CA HIS A 793 -24.54 23.81 0.26
C HIS A 793 -25.33 23.41 -0.98
N LYS A 794 -25.58 24.38 -1.87
CA LYS A 794 -26.24 24.12 -3.16
C LYS A 794 -25.47 23.12 -4.01
N ILE A 795 -24.13 23.15 -3.98
CA ILE A 795 -23.31 22.18 -4.73
C ILE A 795 -23.48 20.78 -4.17
N ILE A 796 -23.42 20.61 -2.84
CA ILE A 796 -23.57 19.30 -2.20
C ILE A 796 -24.97 18.70 -2.41
N GLU A 797 -26.01 19.54 -2.49
CA GLU A 797 -27.38 19.10 -2.77
C GLU A 797 -27.63 18.72 -4.25
N THR A 798 -26.63 18.87 -5.12
CA THR A 798 -26.75 18.47 -6.53
C THR A 798 -26.99 16.94 -6.61
N PRO A 799 -28.11 16.49 -7.20
CA PRO A 799 -28.45 15.07 -7.27
C PRO A 799 -27.36 14.27 -8.00
N GLY A 800 -26.85 13.22 -7.36
CA GLY A 800 -25.84 12.33 -7.95
C GLY A 800 -24.39 12.63 -7.55
N LEU A 801 -24.13 13.68 -6.76
CA LEU A 801 -22.81 13.92 -6.18
C LEU A 801 -22.47 12.81 -5.15
N ARG A 802 -21.33 12.13 -5.35
CA ARG A 802 -20.83 11.07 -4.46
C ARG A 802 -19.59 11.51 -3.72
N ALA A 803 -19.41 11.06 -2.48
CA ALA A 803 -18.21 11.33 -1.69
C ALA A 803 -16.94 10.78 -2.37
N LYS A 804 -15.90 11.61 -2.50
CA LYS A 804 -14.57 11.19 -2.95
C LYS A 804 -13.57 11.33 -1.80
N SER A 805 -13.24 10.23 -1.14
CA SER A 805 -12.39 10.18 0.06
C SER A 805 -11.08 10.97 -0.09
N GLY A 806 -10.34 10.75 -1.18
CA GLY A 806 -9.06 11.46 -1.41
C GLY A 806 -9.19 12.99 -1.57
N ARG A 807 -10.33 13.48 -2.07
CA ARG A 807 -10.59 14.93 -2.22
C ARG A 807 -11.01 15.57 -0.90
N LEU A 808 -11.87 14.90 -0.15
CA LEU A 808 -12.28 15.31 1.18
C LEU A 808 -11.09 15.31 2.14
N GLN A 809 -10.23 14.29 2.07
CA GLN A 809 -8.98 14.21 2.83
C GLN A 809 -8.05 15.38 2.49
N TRP A 810 -7.81 15.67 1.20
CA TRP A 810 -6.93 16.78 0.80
C TRP A 810 -7.38 18.13 1.38
N PHE A 811 -8.69 18.43 1.33
CA PHE A 811 -9.19 19.69 1.89
C PHE A 811 -9.13 19.68 3.42
N ALA A 812 -9.47 18.56 4.07
CA ALA A 812 -9.39 18.43 5.53
C ALA A 812 -7.95 18.60 6.05
N GLU A 813 -6.96 17.97 5.40
CA GLU A 813 -5.54 18.14 5.72
C GLU A 813 -5.07 19.58 5.51
N LYS A 814 -5.58 20.26 4.46
CA LYS A 814 -5.30 21.67 4.22
C LYS A 814 -5.87 22.56 5.34
N CYS A 815 -7.10 22.32 5.79
CA CYS A 815 -7.68 23.04 6.92
C CYS A 815 -6.91 22.77 8.22
N ILE A 816 -6.45 21.53 8.44
CA ILE A 816 -5.62 21.18 9.61
C ILE A 816 -4.27 21.89 9.58
N ALA A 817 -3.58 21.88 8.44
CA ALA A 817 -2.28 22.55 8.28
C ALA A 817 -2.36 24.07 8.47
N ASN A 818 -3.51 24.68 8.14
CA ASN A 818 -3.74 26.12 8.25
C ASN A 818 -4.53 26.52 9.53
N GLU A 819 -4.83 25.57 10.42
CA GLU A 819 -5.63 25.77 11.64
C GLU A 819 -7.04 26.37 11.42
N GLN A 820 -7.69 26.05 10.30
CA GLN A 820 -8.99 26.60 9.91
C GLN A 820 -10.17 25.74 10.41
N MET A 821 -10.78 26.15 11.53
CA MET A 821 -11.87 25.41 12.18
C MET A 821 -13.21 25.48 11.44
N GLU A 822 -13.68 26.70 11.16
CA GLU A 822 -15.03 26.93 10.65
C GLU A 822 -15.31 26.25 9.30
N PRO A 823 -14.40 26.30 8.29
CA PRO A 823 -14.60 25.61 7.02
C PRO A 823 -14.65 24.08 7.16
N LEU A 824 -13.85 23.53 8.08
CA LEU A 824 -13.81 22.08 8.32
C LEU A 824 -15.06 21.60 9.05
N GLU A 825 -15.48 22.31 10.09
CA GLU A 825 -16.73 22.03 10.82
C GLU A 825 -17.93 22.06 9.87
N THR A 826 -18.01 23.10 9.02
CA THR A 826 -19.10 23.24 8.04
C THR A 826 -19.04 22.16 6.96
N LEU A 827 -17.84 21.76 6.50
CA LEU A 827 -17.71 20.61 5.59
C LEU A 827 -18.23 19.31 6.23
N VAL A 828 -17.94 19.05 7.51
CA VAL A 828 -18.45 17.86 8.21
C VAL A 828 -19.97 17.89 8.31
N GLU A 829 -20.57 19.03 8.60
CA GLU A 829 -22.04 19.17 8.67
C GLU A 829 -22.69 18.91 7.30
N MET A 830 -22.19 19.53 6.24
CA MET A 830 -22.78 19.42 4.91
C MET A 830 -22.64 18.02 4.31
N THR A 831 -21.55 17.32 4.65
CA THR A 831 -21.28 15.96 4.16
C THR A 831 -22.20 14.89 4.79
N GLN A 832 -23.11 15.26 5.69
CA GLN A 832 -24.09 14.35 6.27
C GLN A 832 -25.04 13.75 5.21
N LYS A 833 -25.42 14.51 4.19
CA LYS A 833 -26.36 14.08 3.13
C LYS A 833 -25.66 13.43 1.92
N LEU A 834 -24.32 13.38 1.91
CA LEU A 834 -23.53 12.82 0.81
C LEU A 834 -23.50 11.29 0.88
N PHE A 835 -23.89 10.64 -0.22
CA PHE A 835 -23.85 9.19 -0.35
C PHE A 835 -22.40 8.66 -0.31
N GLU A 836 -22.18 7.54 0.39
CA GLU A 836 -20.86 6.88 0.58
C GLU A 836 -19.80 7.70 1.36
N CYS A 837 -20.19 8.71 2.14
CA CYS A 837 -19.26 9.47 3.00
C CYS A 837 -18.95 8.73 4.32
N ASP A 838 -17.67 8.51 4.64
CA ASP A 838 -17.23 7.97 5.93
C ASP A 838 -17.31 9.06 7.02
N ARG A 839 -18.39 9.04 7.80
CA ARG A 839 -18.65 10.04 8.85
C ARG A 839 -17.61 10.03 9.96
N ASP A 840 -17.11 8.86 10.37
CA ASP A 840 -16.07 8.80 11.41
C ASP A 840 -14.77 9.45 10.91
N GLU A 841 -14.43 9.29 9.64
CA GLU A 841 -13.25 9.95 9.06
C GLU A 841 -13.36 11.47 9.10
N MET A 842 -14.54 12.01 8.77
CA MET A 842 -14.82 13.45 8.85
C MET A 842 -14.68 13.98 10.29
N TYR A 843 -15.29 13.30 11.26
CA TYR A 843 -15.17 13.65 12.68
C TYR A 843 -13.74 13.48 13.22
N HIS A 844 -12.98 12.51 12.71
CA HIS A 844 -11.57 12.33 13.05
C HIS A 844 -10.72 13.53 12.62
N TYR A 845 -10.95 14.10 11.44
CA TYR A 845 -10.25 15.32 11.00
C TYR A 845 -10.55 16.52 11.90
N VAL A 846 -11.81 16.71 12.28
CA VAL A 846 -12.21 17.77 13.23
C VAL A 846 -11.55 17.58 14.59
N LEU A 847 -11.50 16.35 15.11
CA LEU A 847 -10.85 16.06 16.39
C LEU A 847 -9.32 16.27 16.34
N ARG A 848 -8.66 16.01 15.19
CA ARG A 848 -7.23 16.33 15.01
C ARG A 848 -6.96 17.82 15.11
N LEU A 849 -7.90 18.64 14.65
CA LEU A 849 -7.81 20.09 14.77
C LEU A 849 -8.01 20.57 16.22
N TYR A 850 -8.87 19.89 16.99
CA TYR A 850 -9.14 20.23 18.39
C TYR A 850 -8.06 19.76 19.37
N GLU A 851 -7.08 18.95 18.91
CA GLU A 851 -6.02 18.40 19.77
C GLU A 851 -5.25 19.47 20.53
N THR A 852 -5.09 20.66 19.95
CA THR A 852 -4.33 21.77 20.52
C THR A 852 -5.20 22.88 21.12
N ASN A 853 -6.50 22.97 20.76
CA ASN A 853 -7.21 24.26 20.86
C ASN A 853 -8.59 24.31 21.54
N ASP A 854 -9.32 23.22 21.82
CA ASP A 854 -10.54 23.32 22.66
C ASP A 854 -11.18 21.96 23.03
N TRP A 855 -11.18 21.58 24.32
CA TRP A 855 -11.82 20.32 24.76
C TRP A 855 -13.36 20.37 24.69
N ARG A 856 -13.96 21.57 24.83
CA ARG A 856 -15.42 21.76 24.79
C ARG A 856 -15.99 21.45 23.40
N LYS A 857 -15.27 21.85 22.35
CA LYS A 857 -15.65 21.53 20.98
C LYS A 857 -15.50 20.04 20.68
N ALA A 858 -14.48 19.39 21.23
CA ALA A 858 -14.33 17.93 21.12
C ALA A 858 -15.48 17.18 21.82
N GLU A 859 -15.99 17.69 22.95
CA GLU A 859 -17.18 17.16 23.62
C GLU A 859 -18.48 17.43 22.82
N ALA A 860 -18.61 18.60 22.20
CA ALA A 860 -19.72 18.90 21.30
C ALA A 860 -19.70 18.00 20.06
N ALA A 861 -18.52 17.76 19.48
CA ALA A 861 -18.34 16.80 18.38
C ALA A 861 -18.70 15.38 18.82
N TRP A 862 -18.30 14.97 20.03
CA TRP A 862 -18.73 13.70 20.62
C TRP A 862 -20.25 13.58 20.69
N THR A 863 -20.92 14.64 21.15
CA THR A 863 -22.39 14.68 21.27
C THR A 863 -23.05 14.58 19.89
N LYS A 864 -22.58 15.34 18.91
CA LYS A 864 -23.06 15.26 17.52
C LYS A 864 -22.84 13.88 16.89
N MET A 865 -21.70 13.23 17.17
CA MET A 865 -21.45 11.87 16.70
C MET A 865 -22.48 10.87 17.26
N GLN A 866 -22.89 11.03 18.52
CA GLN A 866 -23.96 10.22 19.11
C GLN A 866 -25.31 10.51 18.47
N GLU A 867 -25.66 11.78 18.24
CA GLU A 867 -26.91 12.19 17.58
C GLU A 867 -27.02 11.66 16.15
N GLU A 868 -25.91 11.65 15.39
CA GLU A 868 -25.85 11.11 14.04
C GLU A 868 -25.75 9.57 13.99
N ASN A 869 -25.71 8.88 15.14
CA ASN A 869 -25.43 7.43 15.25
C ASN A 869 -24.11 7.03 14.56
N VAL A 870 -23.12 7.91 14.55
CA VAL A 870 -21.78 7.66 13.98
C VAL A 870 -20.98 6.81 14.96
N ILE A 871 -20.55 5.64 14.50
CA ILE A 871 -19.73 4.71 15.29
C ILE A 871 -18.26 5.14 15.16
N PRO A 872 -17.63 5.72 16.21
CA PRO A 872 -16.26 6.16 16.12
C PRO A 872 -15.28 4.99 16.10
N ARG A 873 -14.25 5.04 15.25
CA ARG A 873 -13.17 4.04 15.22
C ARG A 873 -12.27 4.17 16.45
N GLU A 874 -11.50 3.11 16.75
CA GLU A 874 -10.56 3.10 17.89
C GLU A 874 -9.54 4.25 17.83
N ARG A 875 -9.14 4.70 16.63
CA ARG A 875 -8.28 5.90 16.46
C ARG A 875 -8.94 7.19 16.94
N THR A 876 -10.24 7.35 16.66
CA THR A 876 -11.05 8.54 16.95
C THR A 876 -11.38 8.62 18.45
N LEU A 877 -11.78 7.49 19.05
CA LEU A 877 -11.99 7.38 20.50
C LEU A 877 -10.72 7.66 21.30
N ARG A 878 -9.57 7.16 20.85
CA ARG A 878 -8.28 7.42 21.51
C ARG A 878 -7.89 8.89 21.43
N LEU A 879 -8.07 9.53 20.28
CA LEU A 879 -7.79 10.96 20.11
C LEU A 879 -8.71 11.80 21.00
N LEU A 880 -10.01 11.53 21.00
CA LEU A 880 -10.96 12.22 21.87
C LEU A 880 -10.64 12.01 23.37
N ALA A 881 -10.30 10.78 23.77
CA ALA A 881 -9.86 10.49 25.12
C ALA A 881 -8.57 11.21 25.50
N LYS A 882 -7.61 11.33 24.57
CA LYS A 882 -6.37 12.09 24.75
C LYS A 882 -6.68 13.56 24.99
N ILE A 883 -7.57 14.17 24.19
CA ILE A 883 -7.98 15.57 24.33
C ILE A 883 -8.62 15.82 25.71
N LEU A 884 -9.57 14.97 26.10
CA LEU A 884 -10.26 15.10 27.39
C LEU A 884 -9.31 14.88 28.58
N LYS A 885 -8.43 13.85 28.53
CA LYS A 885 -7.46 13.56 29.60
C LYS A 885 -6.41 14.66 29.75
N THR A 886 -5.87 15.17 28.64
CA THR A 886 -4.85 16.24 28.66
C THR A 886 -5.42 17.53 29.27
N ASN A 887 -6.74 17.75 29.15
CA ASN A 887 -7.45 18.89 29.74
C ASN A 887 -8.11 18.58 31.09
N GLY A 888 -7.78 17.46 31.74
CA GLY A 888 -8.29 17.10 33.07
C GLY A 888 -9.78 16.74 33.15
N GLN A 889 -10.43 16.49 32.02
CA GLN A 889 -11.85 16.12 31.94
C GLN A 889 -12.05 14.61 32.07
N LYS A 890 -13.17 14.19 32.65
CA LYS A 890 -13.54 12.77 32.74
C LYS A 890 -13.92 12.26 31.35
N VAL A 891 -13.31 11.14 30.93
CA VAL A 891 -13.65 10.51 29.66
C VAL A 891 -14.98 9.76 29.83
N PRO A 892 -16.04 10.08 29.06
CA PRO A 892 -17.38 9.52 29.24
C PRO A 892 -17.54 8.11 28.64
N PHE A 893 -16.47 7.55 28.05
CA PHE A 893 -16.43 6.23 27.44
C PHE A 893 -15.14 5.50 27.84
N GLU A 894 -15.14 4.18 27.68
CA GLU A 894 -13.96 3.36 27.96
C GLU A 894 -12.94 3.52 26.83
N VAL A 895 -11.71 3.89 27.18
CA VAL A 895 -10.65 4.11 26.21
C VAL A 895 -10.16 2.75 25.71
N PRO A 896 -10.25 2.43 24.41
CA PRO A 896 -9.81 1.14 23.89
C PRO A 896 -8.35 0.86 24.28
N GLU A 897 -8.08 -0.29 24.90
CA GLU A 897 -6.73 -0.70 25.28
C GLU A 897 -5.86 -0.91 24.03
N VAL A 898 -4.67 -0.33 24.05
CA VAL A 898 -3.65 -0.56 23.03
C VAL A 898 -3.10 -1.97 23.24
N LYS A 899 -3.50 -2.94 22.40
CA LYS A 899 -2.69 -4.16 22.24
C LYS A 899 -1.29 -3.69 21.85
N THR A 900 -0.31 -4.03 22.68
CA THR A 900 1.07 -3.53 22.68
C THR A 900 1.80 -3.73 21.34
N TRP A 901 1.57 -2.81 20.41
CA TRP A 901 2.47 -2.51 19.29
C TRP A 901 2.60 -0.99 19.03
N GLU A 902 1.89 -0.13 19.78
CA GLU A 902 1.95 1.34 19.60
C GLU A 902 2.48 2.12 20.82
N ASN A 903 2.77 1.49 21.96
CA ASN A 903 3.19 2.19 23.21
C ASN A 903 4.70 2.19 23.52
N ALA A 904 5.56 1.95 22.54
CA ALA A 904 6.99 2.23 22.66
C ALA A 904 7.39 3.26 21.60
N GLY A 905 7.11 4.55 21.84
CA GLY A 905 7.74 5.66 21.12
C GLY A 905 7.85 5.53 19.59
N LEU A 906 6.88 4.88 18.94
CA LEU A 906 6.90 4.62 17.50
C LEU A 906 5.80 5.48 16.87
N LYS A 907 6.23 6.56 16.20
CA LYS A 907 5.53 7.00 14.99
C LYS A 907 5.36 5.77 14.10
N CYS A 908 4.13 5.45 13.72
CA CYS A 908 3.88 4.45 12.69
C CYS A 908 4.59 4.91 11.39
N PRO A 909 5.46 4.10 10.76
CA PRO A 909 6.05 4.43 9.47
C PRO A 909 5.06 4.14 8.34
N ARG A 910 3.87 4.77 8.40
CA ARG A 910 2.95 4.89 7.25
C ARG A 910 2.74 6.32 6.79
N GLU A 911 3.40 7.28 7.43
CA GLU A 911 3.69 8.63 6.90
C GLU A 911 5.19 8.82 6.62
N GLN A 912 5.94 7.72 6.41
CA GLN A 912 7.36 7.73 6.04
C GLN A 912 7.66 7.01 4.71
N GLU A 913 6.65 6.74 3.87
CA GLU A 913 6.92 6.48 2.44
C GLU A 913 7.15 7.77 1.63
N SER A 914 7.18 8.94 2.27
CA SER A 914 7.76 10.17 1.73
C SER A 914 9.16 10.48 2.30
N PHE A 915 9.74 9.57 3.10
CA PHE A 915 11.06 9.78 3.73
C PHE A 915 12.06 8.64 3.53
N SER A 916 11.77 7.65 2.68
CA SER A 916 12.77 6.66 2.20
C SER A 916 13.44 7.04 0.87
N LEU A 917 13.03 8.12 0.21
CA LEU A 917 13.70 8.65 -1.00
C LEU A 917 14.66 9.82 -0.73
N ARG A 918 15.08 10.06 0.52
CA ARG A 918 16.02 11.17 0.85
C ARG A 918 17.31 10.77 1.55
N VAL A 919 17.65 9.48 1.64
CA VAL A 919 18.93 9.03 2.23
C VAL A 919 19.87 8.32 1.24
N GLU A 920 19.46 8.03 0.00
CA GLU A 920 20.39 7.50 -1.03
C GLU A 920 21.07 8.57 -1.92
N VAL A 921 20.87 9.87 -1.65
CA VAL A 921 21.35 10.95 -2.56
C VAL A 921 22.58 11.70 -2.04
N TRP A 922 23.12 11.38 -0.87
CA TRP A 922 24.29 12.10 -0.30
C TRP A 922 25.65 11.44 -0.57
N MET A 923 25.86 10.84 -1.75
CA MET A 923 27.17 10.27 -2.12
C MET A 923 27.52 10.31 -3.63
N TRP A 924 27.20 11.41 -4.32
CA TRP A 924 27.59 11.64 -5.72
C TRP A 924 28.01 13.10 -5.83
N VAL A 925 29.28 13.51 -5.73
CA VAL A 925 30.44 13.39 -6.64
C VAL A 925 31.69 13.89 -5.84
N PRO A 926 32.95 13.44 -6.06
CA PRO A 926 33.47 12.55 -7.10
C PRO A 926 34.17 11.28 -6.54
N LEU A 927 33.54 10.12 -6.70
CA LEU A 927 34.18 8.81 -6.49
C LEU A 927 35.36 8.60 -7.46
N CYS A 928 35.31 9.20 -8.66
CA CYS A 928 36.34 9.08 -9.69
C CYS A 928 37.69 9.74 -9.33
N ILE A 929 37.69 10.83 -8.54
CA ILE A 929 38.93 11.50 -8.08
C ILE A 929 39.58 10.70 -6.94
N VAL A 930 38.76 10.08 -6.10
CA VAL A 930 39.23 9.18 -5.03
C VAL A 930 39.80 7.88 -5.64
N MET A 931 39.21 7.39 -6.73
CA MET A 931 39.64 6.20 -7.47
C MET A 931 41.03 6.36 -8.10
N ASP A 932 41.28 7.49 -8.78
CA ASP A 932 42.59 7.83 -9.37
C ASP A 932 43.70 7.98 -8.31
N LEU A 933 43.33 8.45 -7.11
CA LEU A 933 44.24 8.51 -5.96
C LEU A 933 44.48 7.12 -5.35
N ALA A 934 43.45 6.29 -5.22
CA ALA A 934 43.51 4.99 -4.57
C ALA A 934 44.26 3.94 -5.41
N GLU A 935 44.05 3.89 -6.74
CA GLU A 935 44.79 2.98 -7.63
C GLU A 935 46.29 3.31 -7.70
N LYS A 936 46.66 4.59 -7.56
CA LYS A 936 48.07 5.02 -7.53
C LYS A 936 48.76 4.82 -6.19
N SER A 937 48.01 4.64 -5.10
CA SER A 937 48.57 4.61 -3.73
C SER A 937 48.44 3.26 -3.01
N ILE A 938 47.55 2.36 -3.46
CA ILE A 938 47.30 1.08 -2.80
C ILE A 938 47.32 -0.04 -3.84
N LYS A 939 48.36 -0.88 -3.84
CA LYS A 939 48.35 -2.14 -4.59
C LYS A 939 47.30 -3.08 -3.97
N ASP A 940 46.48 -3.69 -4.82
CA ASP A 940 45.41 -4.67 -4.49
C ASP A 940 44.07 -4.11 -3.97
N PHE A 941 43.75 -2.84 -4.22
CA PHE A 941 42.43 -2.27 -3.86
C PHE A 941 41.33 -2.70 -4.84
N GLY A 942 40.38 -3.54 -4.38
CA GLY A 942 39.21 -4.00 -5.15
C GLY A 942 37.91 -3.32 -4.72
N LEU A 943 37.15 -2.78 -5.67
CA LEU A 943 35.83 -2.19 -5.43
C LEU A 943 34.76 -3.27 -5.22
N CYS A 944 33.76 -2.99 -4.37
CA CYS A 944 32.62 -3.88 -4.15
C CYS A 944 31.58 -3.75 -5.28
N ASN A 945 30.70 -4.76 -5.42
CA ASN A 945 29.71 -4.86 -6.50
C ASN A 945 28.85 -3.59 -6.68
N VAL A 946 28.46 -2.96 -5.56
CA VAL A 946 27.66 -1.72 -5.57
C VAL A 946 28.48 -0.56 -6.11
N SER A 947 29.71 -0.38 -5.64
CA SER A 947 30.61 0.68 -6.12
C SER A 947 30.96 0.53 -7.60
N ASN A 948 31.20 -0.69 -8.06
CA ASN A 948 31.47 -0.96 -9.47
C ASN A 948 30.22 -0.76 -10.35
N GLY A 949 29.03 -1.16 -9.89
CA GLY A 949 27.77 -0.85 -10.59
C GLY A 949 27.51 0.67 -10.71
N LEU A 950 27.83 1.43 -9.66
CA LEU A 950 27.76 2.89 -9.67
C LEU A 950 28.80 3.53 -10.60
N LEU A 951 30.00 2.94 -10.71
CA LEU A 951 31.03 3.37 -11.64
C LEU A 951 30.58 3.21 -13.10
N VAL A 952 29.99 2.07 -13.45
CA VAL A 952 29.41 1.83 -14.78
C VAL A 952 28.34 2.87 -15.10
N ILE A 953 27.40 3.15 -14.18
CA ILE A 953 26.36 4.17 -14.38
C ILE A 953 26.98 5.56 -14.58
N THR A 954 28.04 5.87 -13.85
CA THR A 954 28.72 7.17 -13.91
C THR A 954 29.46 7.32 -15.26
N GLN A 955 30.19 6.30 -15.70
CA GLN A 955 30.86 6.28 -17.00
C GLN A 955 29.85 6.39 -18.16
N VAL A 956 28.71 5.71 -18.06
CA VAL A 956 27.59 5.83 -19.02
C VAL A 956 27.06 7.26 -19.09
N LYS A 957 26.80 7.90 -17.94
CA LYS A 957 26.34 9.30 -17.90
C LYS A 957 27.34 10.29 -18.52
N HIS A 958 28.64 10.00 -18.42
CA HIS A 958 29.69 10.80 -19.04
C HIS A 958 29.99 10.42 -20.50
N GLY A 959 29.21 9.52 -21.11
CA GLY A 959 29.40 9.09 -22.51
C GLY A 959 30.62 8.20 -22.74
N LYS A 960 31.30 7.73 -21.68
CA LYS A 960 32.45 6.82 -21.76
C LYS A 960 31.99 5.37 -21.86
N LEU A 961 31.29 5.05 -22.95
CA LEU A 961 30.63 3.75 -23.12
C LEU A 961 31.62 2.58 -23.26
N LYS A 962 32.81 2.84 -23.82
CA LYS A 962 33.90 1.85 -23.90
C LYS A 962 34.45 1.49 -22.53
N ASP A 963 34.70 2.50 -21.69
CA ASP A 963 35.21 2.30 -20.33
C ASP A 963 34.17 1.62 -19.44
N ALA A 964 32.88 1.96 -19.62
CA ALA A 964 31.76 1.31 -18.94
C ALA A 964 31.66 -0.18 -19.28
N ARG A 965 31.84 -0.54 -20.56
CA ARG A 965 31.89 -1.93 -21.03
C ARG A 965 33.10 -2.67 -20.47
N ALA A 966 34.28 -2.06 -20.49
CA ALA A 966 35.49 -2.65 -19.93
C ALA A 966 35.36 -2.89 -18.43
N THR A 967 34.77 -1.94 -17.69
CA THR A 967 34.50 -2.06 -16.26
C THR A 967 33.52 -3.19 -15.98
N LEU A 968 32.43 -3.30 -16.75
CA LEU A 968 31.47 -4.40 -16.64
C LEU A 968 32.12 -5.77 -16.94
N ALA A 969 32.96 -5.86 -17.98
CA ALA A 969 33.68 -7.08 -18.31
C ALA A 969 34.66 -7.48 -17.19
N ALA A 970 35.39 -6.52 -16.61
CA ALA A 970 36.29 -6.75 -15.49
C ALA A 970 35.54 -7.22 -14.23
N MET A 971 34.36 -6.67 -13.94
CA MET A 971 33.50 -7.13 -12.85
C MET A 971 33.10 -8.60 -13.02
N LEU A 972 32.69 -8.98 -14.23
CA LEU A 972 32.24 -10.33 -14.53
C LEU A 972 33.39 -11.34 -14.49
N GLN A 973 34.57 -10.95 -14.99
CA GLN A 973 35.80 -11.75 -14.86
C GLN A 973 36.23 -11.96 -13.39
N ALA A 974 35.94 -10.99 -12.52
CA ALA A 974 36.15 -11.07 -11.07
C ALA A 974 35.03 -11.78 -10.31
N GLN A 975 34.08 -12.45 -11.00
CA GLN A 975 32.89 -13.10 -10.42
C GLN A 975 31.99 -12.19 -9.58
N GLN A 976 32.02 -10.88 -9.84
CA GLN A 976 31.16 -9.90 -9.18
C GLN A 976 29.82 -9.77 -9.90
N VAL A 977 28.72 -9.67 -9.14
CA VAL A 977 27.36 -9.56 -9.70
C VAL A 977 27.04 -8.08 -9.97
N PRO A 978 26.87 -7.65 -11.24
CA PRO A 978 26.50 -6.27 -11.55
C PRO A 978 25.04 -5.99 -11.19
N SER A 979 24.72 -4.71 -10.94
CA SER A 979 23.33 -4.31 -10.69
C SER A 979 22.50 -4.31 -11.98
N GLN A 980 21.21 -4.66 -11.88
CA GLN A 980 20.27 -4.61 -13.00
C GLN A 980 20.20 -3.19 -13.61
N LEU A 981 20.25 -2.17 -12.75
CA LEU A 981 20.21 -0.77 -13.16
C LEU A 981 21.45 -0.37 -13.99
N SER A 982 22.65 -0.81 -13.60
CA SER A 982 23.88 -0.52 -14.35
C SER A 982 23.86 -1.08 -15.77
N ILE A 983 23.38 -2.31 -15.93
CA ILE A 983 23.28 -2.96 -17.25
C ILE A 983 22.19 -2.27 -18.08
N THR A 984 21.02 -2.00 -17.49
CA THR A 984 19.91 -1.30 -18.15
C THR A 984 20.32 0.07 -18.68
N ARG A 985 21.05 0.87 -17.88
CA ARG A 985 21.52 2.20 -18.29
C ARG A 985 22.57 2.12 -19.39
N LEU A 986 23.49 1.16 -19.32
CA LEU A 986 24.48 0.95 -20.37
C LEU A 986 23.82 0.59 -21.70
N VAL A 987 22.92 -0.41 -21.70
CA VAL A 987 22.21 -0.88 -22.91
C VAL A 987 21.35 0.23 -23.53
N GLN A 988 20.60 0.99 -22.72
CA GLN A 988 19.82 2.13 -23.21
C GLN A 988 20.70 3.22 -23.83
N SER A 989 21.87 3.48 -23.24
CA SER A 989 22.80 4.49 -23.76
C SER A 989 23.54 4.05 -25.02
N LEU A 990 23.70 2.74 -25.24
CA LEU A 990 24.20 2.16 -26.50
C LEU A 990 23.13 2.12 -27.60
N ALA A 991 21.83 2.14 -27.23
CA ALA A 991 20.71 2.25 -28.16
C ALA A 991 20.39 3.69 -28.62
N ALA A 992 20.43 4.66 -27.69
CA ALA A 992 20.93 6.01 -28.06
C ALA A 992 22.37 5.83 -28.63
N ALA A 993 23.12 6.72 -29.24
CA ALA A 993 24.38 6.34 -29.95
C ALA A 993 24.26 5.34 -31.15
N GLY A 994 23.34 4.36 -31.17
CA GLY A 994 23.07 3.49 -32.33
C GLY A 994 24.02 2.28 -32.48
N ASP A 995 24.70 1.88 -31.41
CA ASP A 995 25.74 0.83 -31.44
C ASP A 995 25.13 -0.57 -31.19
N VAL A 996 24.63 -1.19 -32.26
CA VAL A 996 23.98 -2.51 -32.22
C VAL A 996 24.94 -3.62 -31.79
N GLU A 997 26.19 -3.58 -32.25
CA GLU A 997 27.19 -4.62 -31.94
C GLU A 997 27.56 -4.59 -30.46
N ALA A 998 27.74 -3.40 -29.89
CA ALA A 998 28.02 -3.26 -28.46
C ALA A 998 26.88 -3.76 -27.56
N ILE A 999 25.62 -3.61 -27.98
CA ILE A 999 24.47 -4.14 -27.21
C ILE A 999 24.51 -5.68 -27.20
N ARG A 1000 24.85 -6.31 -28.33
CA ARG A 1000 24.98 -7.78 -28.43
C ARG A 1000 26.15 -8.29 -27.60
N GLU A 1001 27.27 -7.60 -27.60
CA GLU A 1001 28.40 -7.96 -26.74
C GLU A 1001 28.04 -7.90 -25.25
N VAL A 1002 27.26 -6.88 -24.82
CA VAL A 1002 26.78 -6.80 -23.43
C VAL A 1002 25.76 -7.91 -23.13
N GLU A 1003 24.91 -8.28 -24.09
CA GLU A 1003 23.99 -9.42 -23.97
C GLU A 1003 24.75 -10.73 -23.79
N ASP A 1004 25.79 -10.98 -24.60
CA ASP A 1004 26.62 -12.18 -24.51
C ASP A 1004 27.44 -12.21 -23.20
N LEU A 1005 28.02 -11.07 -22.78
CA LEU A 1005 28.73 -10.96 -21.50
C LEU A 1005 27.82 -11.24 -20.29
N THR A 1006 26.54 -10.89 -20.38
CA THR A 1006 25.60 -11.02 -19.25
C THR A 1006 24.75 -12.29 -19.31
N LYS A 1007 24.91 -13.11 -20.36
CA LYS A 1007 24.08 -14.30 -20.64
C LYS A 1007 24.03 -15.29 -19.48
N GLU A 1008 25.18 -15.62 -18.89
CA GLU A 1008 25.30 -16.53 -17.74
C GLU A 1008 24.76 -15.93 -16.43
N THR A 1009 24.82 -14.60 -16.27
CA THR A 1009 24.36 -13.88 -15.07
C THR A 1009 22.92 -13.36 -15.16
N SER A 1010 22.29 -13.43 -16.34
CA SER A 1010 20.98 -12.83 -16.63
C SER A 1010 19.84 -13.45 -15.81
N SER A 1011 19.90 -14.75 -15.56
CA SER A 1011 18.94 -15.51 -14.73
C SER A 1011 19.06 -15.19 -13.24
N LEU A 1012 20.27 -14.89 -12.77
CA LEU A 1012 20.56 -14.50 -11.37
C LEU A 1012 20.10 -13.08 -11.05
N ILE A 1013 20.16 -12.16 -12.02
CA ILE A 1013 19.84 -10.73 -11.84
C ILE A 1013 18.39 -10.40 -12.26
N GLY A 1014 17.70 -11.32 -12.93
CA GLY A 1014 16.33 -11.12 -13.41
C GLY A 1014 16.23 -10.13 -14.58
N LEU A 1015 17.21 -10.12 -15.47
CA LEU A 1015 17.19 -9.29 -16.68
C LEU A 1015 16.26 -9.90 -17.74
N SER A 1016 15.29 -9.12 -18.21
CA SER A 1016 14.41 -9.58 -19.30
C SER A 1016 15.14 -9.55 -20.64
N ARG A 1017 14.99 -10.61 -21.44
CA ARG A 1017 15.45 -10.66 -22.84
C ARG A 1017 14.87 -9.51 -23.68
N MET A 1018 13.68 -9.02 -23.33
CA MET A 1018 13.06 -7.86 -23.99
C MET A 1018 13.83 -6.56 -23.80
N LEU A 1019 14.67 -6.44 -22.77
CA LEU A 1019 15.55 -5.27 -22.60
C LEU A 1019 16.51 -5.15 -23.79
N PHE A 1020 17.16 -6.25 -24.18
CA PHE A 1020 18.13 -6.23 -25.28
C PHE A 1020 17.41 -6.11 -26.63
N ILE A 1021 16.34 -6.88 -26.85
CA ILE A 1021 15.55 -6.85 -28.09
C ILE A 1021 14.99 -5.44 -28.37
N ASN A 1022 14.34 -4.81 -27.39
CA ASN A 1022 13.75 -3.48 -27.58
C ASN A 1022 14.84 -2.42 -27.84
N ASN A 1023 16.00 -2.51 -27.20
CA ASN A 1023 17.09 -1.54 -27.38
C ASN A 1023 17.87 -1.76 -28.68
N VAL A 1024 18.00 -3.00 -29.18
CA VAL A 1024 18.53 -3.29 -30.52
C VAL A 1024 17.60 -2.73 -31.60
N VAL A 1025 16.29 -2.88 -31.44
CA VAL A 1025 15.29 -2.31 -32.36
C VAL A 1025 15.39 -0.78 -32.38
N LEU A 1026 15.50 -0.13 -31.23
CA LEU A 1026 15.69 1.31 -31.15
C LEU A 1026 17.02 1.79 -31.77
N ALA A 1027 18.10 1.00 -31.63
CA ALA A 1027 19.37 1.30 -32.28
C ALA A 1027 19.28 1.23 -33.82
N HIS A 1028 18.58 0.23 -34.37
CA HIS A 1028 18.32 0.15 -35.81
C HIS A 1028 17.44 1.30 -36.32
N ILE A 1029 16.37 1.66 -35.58
CA ILE A 1029 15.52 2.82 -35.90
C ILE A 1029 16.35 4.11 -35.91
N LYS A 1030 17.26 4.26 -34.95
CA LYS A 1030 18.17 5.41 -34.87
C LYS A 1030 19.17 5.49 -36.02
N ASN A 1031 19.63 4.35 -36.52
CA ASN A 1031 20.53 4.28 -37.68
C ASN A 1031 19.79 4.44 -39.02
N GLY A 1032 18.46 4.55 -39.02
CA GLY A 1032 17.64 4.66 -40.23
C GLY A 1032 17.20 3.32 -40.83
N ASP A 1033 17.61 2.19 -40.25
CA ASP A 1033 17.29 0.82 -40.71
C ASP A 1033 15.95 0.33 -40.15
N ILE A 1034 14.88 1.10 -40.39
CA ILE A 1034 13.54 0.83 -39.84
C ILE A 1034 12.98 -0.52 -40.32
N GLN A 1035 13.32 -0.93 -41.55
CA GLN A 1035 12.84 -2.20 -42.13
C GLN A 1035 13.36 -3.40 -41.35
N THR A 1036 14.66 -3.42 -41.02
CA THR A 1036 15.27 -4.48 -40.21
C THR A 1036 14.72 -4.47 -38.77
N ALA A 1037 14.40 -3.29 -38.24
CA ALA A 1037 13.75 -3.15 -36.94
C ALA A 1037 12.34 -3.76 -36.92
N VAL A 1038 11.55 -3.52 -37.97
CA VAL A 1038 10.21 -4.11 -38.17
C VAL A 1038 10.29 -5.62 -38.35
N GLU A 1039 11.15 -6.12 -39.22
CA GLU A 1039 11.33 -7.57 -39.45
C GLU A 1039 11.74 -8.31 -38.17
N LYS A 1040 12.60 -7.68 -37.35
CA LYS A 1040 13.02 -8.24 -36.06
C LYS A 1040 11.87 -8.29 -35.06
N LEU A 1041 10.96 -7.30 -35.06
CA LEU A 1041 9.76 -7.33 -34.24
C LEU A 1041 8.71 -8.31 -34.78
N GLU A 1042 8.51 -8.40 -36.10
CA GLU A 1042 7.60 -9.35 -36.74
C GLU A 1042 8.02 -10.80 -36.46
N SER A 1043 9.32 -11.09 -36.48
CA SER A 1043 9.86 -12.43 -36.17
C SER A 1043 9.48 -12.92 -34.76
N LEU A 1044 9.22 -12.00 -33.81
CA LEU A 1044 8.80 -12.35 -32.44
C LEU A 1044 7.33 -12.81 -32.36
N TYR A 1045 6.51 -12.45 -33.36
CA TYR A 1045 5.08 -12.72 -33.38
C TYR A 1045 4.65 -13.66 -34.52
N THR A 1046 5.60 -14.13 -35.34
CA THR A 1046 5.33 -15.06 -36.45
C THR A 1046 5.64 -16.50 -36.02
N PRO A 1047 4.66 -17.43 -36.01
CA PRO A 1047 4.91 -18.80 -35.60
C PRO A 1047 5.62 -19.58 -36.72
N GLY A 1048 6.93 -19.77 -36.65
CA GLY A 1048 7.61 -20.67 -37.60
C GLY A 1048 9.13 -20.62 -37.75
N LEU A 1049 9.86 -19.65 -37.20
CA LEU A 1049 11.32 -19.60 -37.34
C LEU A 1049 11.98 -19.35 -35.99
N GLU A 1050 12.81 -20.31 -35.58
CA GLU A 1050 13.56 -20.42 -34.31
C GLU A 1050 12.75 -20.89 -33.09
N GLY A 1051 12.76 -22.21 -32.90
CA GLY A 1051 12.31 -22.82 -31.66
C GLY A 1051 13.25 -22.50 -30.51
N GLN A 1052 12.69 -21.90 -29.45
CA GLN A 1052 13.01 -22.20 -28.05
C GLN A 1052 11.90 -21.62 -27.16
N GLY A 1053 11.38 -22.47 -26.27
CA GLY A 1053 10.29 -22.12 -25.37
C GLY A 1053 10.72 -21.08 -24.34
N ASP A 1054 10.04 -19.94 -24.33
CA ASP A 1054 9.99 -19.04 -23.19
C ASP A 1054 8.63 -18.34 -23.15
N SER A 1055 7.87 -18.61 -22.11
CA SER A 1055 6.53 -18.08 -21.87
C SER A 1055 6.58 -16.65 -21.29
N GLN A 1056 7.43 -15.76 -21.82
CA GLN A 1056 7.44 -14.36 -21.40
C GLN A 1056 6.48 -13.49 -22.24
N PRO A 1057 5.80 -12.52 -21.60
CA PRO A 1057 4.99 -11.54 -22.32
C PRO A 1057 5.90 -10.60 -23.13
N THR A 1058 5.91 -10.74 -24.45
CA THR A 1058 6.58 -9.83 -25.39
C THR A 1058 5.81 -8.51 -25.47
N SER A 1059 6.20 -7.53 -24.64
CA SER A 1059 5.71 -6.15 -24.74
C SER A 1059 6.66 -5.28 -25.55
N ILE A 1060 6.14 -4.74 -26.66
CA ILE A 1060 6.80 -3.74 -27.50
C ILE A 1060 6.40 -2.31 -27.15
N SER A 1061 5.65 -2.12 -26.05
CA SER A 1061 5.18 -0.80 -25.59
C SER A 1061 6.32 0.19 -25.35
N TYR A 1062 7.50 -0.30 -24.91
CA TYR A 1062 8.66 0.57 -24.73
C TYR A 1062 9.18 1.15 -26.05
N VAL A 1063 9.16 0.37 -27.13
CA VAL A 1063 9.56 0.83 -28.47
C VAL A 1063 8.57 1.87 -29.00
N PHE A 1064 7.26 1.57 -28.92
CA PHE A 1064 6.21 2.52 -29.32
C PHE A 1064 6.30 3.83 -28.54
N ARG A 1065 6.45 3.75 -27.20
CA ARG A 1065 6.59 4.93 -26.35
C ARG A 1065 7.80 5.75 -26.75
N LYS A 1066 8.95 5.11 -27.02
CA LYS A 1066 10.17 5.82 -27.43
C LYS A 1066 10.04 6.46 -28.81
N VAL A 1067 9.47 5.77 -29.79
CA VAL A 1067 9.23 6.30 -31.15
C VAL A 1067 8.27 7.49 -31.12
N LEU A 1068 7.23 7.43 -30.29
CA LEU A 1068 6.28 8.52 -30.06
C LEU A 1068 6.90 9.71 -29.32
N GLU A 1069 7.71 9.46 -28.29
CA GLU A 1069 8.48 10.49 -27.57
C GLU A 1069 9.48 11.21 -28.50
N ASP A 1070 10.15 10.45 -29.37
CA ASP A 1070 11.15 10.96 -30.32
C ASP A 1070 10.50 11.58 -31.58
N LYS A 1071 9.16 11.53 -31.71
CA LYS A 1071 8.37 12.04 -32.85
C LYS A 1071 8.86 11.54 -34.21
N ASN A 1072 9.21 10.25 -34.29
CA ASN A 1072 9.65 9.64 -35.53
C ASN A 1072 8.45 9.05 -36.28
N ASP A 1073 7.75 9.92 -37.03
CA ASP A 1073 6.52 9.57 -37.76
C ASP A 1073 6.74 8.45 -38.79
N GLU A 1074 7.91 8.41 -39.45
CA GLU A 1074 8.24 7.36 -40.42
C GLU A 1074 8.36 5.97 -39.77
N ALA A 1075 8.98 5.90 -38.60
CA ALA A 1075 9.06 4.66 -37.84
C ALA A 1075 7.69 4.27 -37.25
N LEU A 1076 6.91 5.25 -36.80
CA LEU A 1076 5.57 5.03 -36.25
C LEU A 1076 4.61 4.46 -37.30
N ASP A 1077 4.61 5.00 -38.51
CA ASP A 1077 3.77 4.54 -39.61
C ASP A 1077 4.09 3.07 -39.97
N LYS A 1078 5.38 2.75 -40.12
CA LYS A 1078 5.83 1.40 -40.43
C LYS A 1078 5.53 0.39 -39.31
N LEU A 1079 5.68 0.79 -38.04
CA LEU A 1079 5.36 -0.05 -36.88
C LEU A 1079 3.84 -0.19 -36.65
N SER A 1080 3.04 0.82 -36.99
CA SER A 1080 1.58 0.77 -36.94
C SER A 1080 1.04 -0.15 -38.03
N ALA A 1081 1.56 -0.02 -39.25
CA ALA A 1081 1.24 -0.92 -40.36
C ALA A 1081 1.62 -2.37 -40.05
N MET A 1082 2.76 -2.59 -39.38
CA MET A 1082 3.15 -3.91 -38.86
C MET A 1082 2.12 -4.43 -37.85
N ALA A 1083 1.75 -3.63 -36.84
CA ALA A 1083 0.79 -4.03 -35.83
C ALA A 1083 -0.57 -4.41 -36.43
N GLU A 1084 -1.07 -3.61 -37.38
CA GLU A 1084 -2.31 -3.89 -38.11
C GLU A 1084 -2.20 -5.17 -38.96
N ARG A 1085 -1.08 -5.36 -39.67
CA ARG A 1085 -0.83 -6.58 -40.44
C ARG A 1085 -0.80 -7.82 -39.54
N MET A 1086 -0.19 -7.73 -38.37
CA MET A 1086 -0.15 -8.80 -37.37
C MET A 1086 -1.54 -9.16 -36.82
N ALA A 1087 -2.39 -8.16 -36.59
CA ALA A 1087 -3.77 -8.37 -36.16
C ALA A 1087 -4.63 -8.99 -37.27
N ASN A 1088 -4.50 -8.49 -38.51
CA ASN A 1088 -5.36 -8.88 -39.62
C ASN A 1088 -4.98 -10.21 -40.27
N HIS A 1089 -3.68 -10.48 -40.45
CA HIS A 1089 -3.22 -11.69 -41.16
C HIS A 1089 -2.82 -12.84 -40.24
N PHE A 1090 -2.44 -12.55 -38.99
CA PHE A 1090 -1.92 -13.56 -38.06
C PHE A 1090 -2.72 -13.67 -36.75
N ALA A 1091 -3.84 -12.93 -36.63
CA ALA A 1091 -4.69 -12.87 -35.43
C ALA A 1091 -3.92 -12.54 -34.13
N SER A 1092 -2.77 -11.87 -34.24
CA SER A 1092 -1.96 -11.44 -33.11
C SER A 1092 -2.31 -9.99 -32.77
N TYR A 1093 -3.25 -9.81 -31.86
CA TYR A 1093 -3.77 -8.48 -31.49
C TYR A 1093 -2.88 -7.73 -30.49
N ARG A 1094 -1.88 -8.40 -29.89
CA ARG A 1094 -1.02 -7.81 -28.84
C ARG A 1094 -0.26 -6.54 -29.28
N PRO A 1095 0.31 -6.46 -30.50
CA PRO A 1095 0.94 -5.22 -30.99
C PRO A 1095 -0.03 -4.05 -31.07
N VAL A 1096 -1.26 -4.27 -31.57
CA VAL A 1096 -2.30 -3.24 -31.70
C VAL A 1096 -2.80 -2.78 -30.33
N THR A 1097 -3.05 -3.71 -29.40
CA THR A 1097 -3.42 -3.35 -28.03
C THR A 1097 -2.32 -2.58 -27.32
N SER A 1098 -1.05 -2.95 -27.53
CA SER A 1098 0.09 -2.23 -26.94
C SER A 1098 0.23 -0.82 -27.49
N LEU A 1099 0.02 -0.63 -28.80
CA LEU A 1099 0.00 0.68 -29.44
C LEU A 1099 -1.16 1.54 -28.92
N PHE A 1100 -2.37 0.98 -28.84
CA PHE A 1100 -3.56 1.64 -28.29
C PHE A 1100 -3.36 2.11 -26.84
N LEU A 1101 -2.84 1.25 -25.97
CA LEU A 1101 -2.55 1.62 -24.58
C LEU A 1101 -1.48 2.72 -24.50
N THR A 1102 -0.49 2.68 -25.39
CA THR A 1102 0.56 3.71 -25.45
C THR A 1102 0.00 5.06 -25.91
N TYR A 1103 -0.94 5.08 -26.88
CA TYR A 1103 -1.66 6.30 -27.27
C TYR A 1103 -2.47 6.88 -26.11
N LEU A 1104 -3.15 6.04 -25.33
CA LEU A 1104 -3.90 6.48 -24.15
C LEU A 1104 -2.97 7.04 -23.05
N GLU A 1105 -1.85 6.36 -22.76
CA GLU A 1105 -0.87 6.81 -21.76
C GLU A 1105 -0.23 8.15 -22.13
N LEU A 1106 0.03 8.39 -23.41
CA LEU A 1106 0.62 9.63 -23.91
C LEU A 1106 -0.42 10.73 -24.21
N GLY A 1107 -1.72 10.45 -24.02
CA GLY A 1107 -2.79 11.43 -24.18
C GLY A 1107 -3.23 11.69 -25.63
N HIS A 1108 -2.88 10.80 -26.56
CA HIS A 1108 -3.33 10.78 -27.96
C HIS A 1108 -4.73 10.16 -28.07
N ILE A 1109 -5.72 10.87 -27.51
CA ILE A 1109 -7.09 10.36 -27.30
C ILE A 1109 -7.84 10.22 -28.64
N GLU A 1110 -7.58 11.05 -29.64
CA GLU A 1110 -8.28 10.99 -30.93
C GLU A 1110 -7.78 9.82 -31.78
N GLU A 1111 -6.47 9.55 -31.76
CA GLU A 1111 -5.84 8.39 -32.38
C GLU A 1111 -6.26 7.08 -31.70
N ALA A 1112 -6.41 7.09 -30.36
CA ALA A 1112 -6.98 5.97 -29.61
C ALA A 1112 -8.49 5.78 -29.92
N LYS A 1113 -9.27 6.85 -30.03
CA LYS A 1113 -10.71 6.79 -30.37
C LYS A 1113 -10.95 6.26 -31.78
N SER A 1114 -10.11 6.63 -32.76
CA SER A 1114 -10.24 6.14 -34.13
C SER A 1114 -10.02 4.62 -34.21
N GLN A 1115 -9.09 4.08 -33.40
CA GLN A 1115 -8.89 2.64 -33.23
C GLN A 1115 -10.10 1.94 -32.55
N LEU A 1116 -10.75 2.61 -31.60
CA LEU A 1116 -11.88 2.09 -30.80
C LEU A 1116 -13.23 2.09 -31.56
N GLN A 1117 -13.50 3.14 -32.35
CA GLN A 1117 -14.78 3.34 -33.03
C GLN A 1117 -15.07 2.33 -34.16
N VAL A 1118 -14.04 1.72 -34.74
CA VAL A 1118 -14.22 0.89 -35.94
C VAL A 1118 -14.34 -0.61 -35.62
N HIS A 1119 -13.77 -1.12 -34.52
CA HIS A 1119 -13.50 -2.56 -34.41
C HIS A 1119 -14.05 -3.30 -33.18
N ALA A 1120 -14.48 -2.65 -32.09
CA ALA A 1120 -14.79 -3.38 -30.84
C ALA A 1120 -16.26 -3.89 -30.73
N MET A 1121 -17.27 -3.02 -30.89
CA MET A 1121 -18.67 -3.40 -30.59
C MET A 1121 -19.39 -4.17 -31.71
N LYS A 1122 -19.05 -3.91 -32.97
CA LYS A 1122 -19.64 -4.63 -34.11
C LYS A 1122 -19.05 -6.04 -34.25
N SER A 1123 -17.73 -6.17 -34.04
CA SER A 1123 -17.03 -7.46 -34.02
C SER A 1123 -17.44 -8.36 -32.86
N LEU A 1124 -17.77 -7.80 -31.68
CA LEU A 1124 -18.28 -8.58 -30.53
C LEU A 1124 -19.67 -9.21 -30.80
N LEU A 1125 -20.52 -8.54 -31.57
CA LEU A 1125 -21.84 -9.04 -31.99
C LEU A 1125 -21.73 -10.08 -33.13
N GLU A 1126 -20.71 -9.98 -33.99
CA GLU A 1126 -20.46 -10.94 -35.07
C GLU A 1126 -19.69 -12.18 -34.60
N LEU A 1127 -18.85 -12.08 -33.56
CA LEU A 1127 -18.00 -13.17 -33.07
C LEU A 1127 -18.66 -14.08 -32.03
N LEU A 1128 -19.64 -13.60 -31.24
CA LEU A 1128 -20.23 -14.36 -30.12
C LEU A 1128 -21.76 -14.14 -30.00
N PRO A 1129 -22.56 -14.57 -31.00
CA PRO A 1129 -24.01 -14.37 -30.99
C PRO A 1129 -24.74 -15.08 -29.83
N ASP A 1130 -24.14 -16.14 -29.26
CA ASP A 1130 -24.78 -17.01 -28.25
C ASP A 1130 -24.43 -16.66 -26.79
N ILE A 1131 -23.41 -15.82 -26.54
CA ILE A 1131 -22.88 -15.55 -25.19
C ILE A 1131 -23.49 -14.29 -24.57
N LEU A 1132 -23.85 -13.29 -25.37
CA LEU A 1132 -24.41 -12.04 -24.89
C LEU A 1132 -25.94 -12.11 -24.88
N GLN A 1133 -26.55 -12.05 -23.70
CA GLN A 1133 -28.01 -11.92 -23.56
C GLN A 1133 -28.47 -10.63 -24.25
N LYS A 1134 -29.01 -10.76 -25.47
CA LYS A 1134 -29.46 -9.66 -26.34
C LYS A 1134 -30.41 -8.68 -25.63
N GLU A 1135 -31.18 -9.18 -24.66
CA GLU A 1135 -32.08 -8.41 -23.79
C GLU A 1135 -31.39 -7.31 -22.99
N HIS A 1136 -30.11 -7.46 -22.66
CA HIS A 1136 -29.32 -6.46 -21.93
C HIS A 1136 -28.53 -5.53 -22.86
N VAL A 1137 -28.19 -6.00 -24.06
CA VAL A 1137 -27.37 -5.26 -25.03
C VAL A 1137 -28.21 -4.29 -25.86
N TYR A 1138 -29.39 -4.72 -26.31
CA TYR A 1138 -30.26 -3.89 -27.14
C TYR A 1138 -30.73 -2.58 -26.47
N PRO A 1139 -31.07 -2.55 -25.16
CA PRO A 1139 -31.37 -1.29 -24.47
C PRO A 1139 -30.17 -0.33 -24.36
N LEU A 1140 -28.95 -0.86 -24.31
CA LEU A 1140 -27.72 -0.07 -24.29
C LEU A 1140 -27.38 0.50 -25.68
N LEU A 1141 -27.56 -0.29 -26.74
CA LEU A 1141 -27.45 0.19 -28.12
C LEU A 1141 -28.53 1.23 -28.45
N MET A 1142 -29.77 1.00 -28.01
CA MET A 1142 -30.86 1.97 -28.16
C MET A 1142 -30.51 3.28 -27.44
N LYS A 1143 -29.92 3.21 -26.24
CA LYS A 1143 -29.41 4.39 -25.53
C LYS A 1143 -28.32 5.12 -26.33
N SER A 1144 -27.36 4.38 -26.91
CA SER A 1144 -26.29 4.95 -27.73
C SER A 1144 -26.84 5.70 -28.94
N TYR A 1145 -27.71 5.04 -29.73
CA TYR A 1145 -28.31 5.68 -30.92
C TYR A 1145 -29.20 6.88 -30.57
N THR A 1146 -29.81 6.87 -29.38
CA THR A 1146 -30.54 8.03 -28.88
C THR A 1146 -29.62 9.20 -28.51
N ILE A 1147 -28.45 8.92 -27.93
CA ILE A 1147 -27.42 9.94 -27.65
C ILE A 1147 -26.87 10.51 -28.96
N ASP A 1148 -26.65 9.66 -29.96
CA ASP A 1148 -26.13 10.03 -31.27
C ASP A 1148 -27.20 10.67 -32.20
N LYS A 1149 -28.47 10.73 -31.75
CA LYS A 1149 -29.64 11.21 -32.52
C LYS A 1149 -29.83 10.49 -33.86
N ASP A 1150 -29.38 9.25 -33.98
CA ASP A 1150 -29.44 8.45 -35.20
C ASP A 1150 -30.76 7.65 -35.24
N LEU A 1151 -31.80 8.26 -35.82
CA LEU A 1151 -33.14 7.69 -35.89
C LEU A 1151 -33.18 6.42 -36.77
N ASP A 1152 -32.43 6.38 -37.87
CA ASP A 1152 -32.50 5.26 -38.82
C ASP A 1152 -31.91 3.97 -38.23
N ARG A 1153 -30.80 4.09 -37.49
CA ARG A 1153 -30.24 2.93 -36.78
C ARG A 1153 -31.08 2.52 -35.57
N ALA A 1154 -31.70 3.46 -34.87
CA ALA A 1154 -32.64 3.15 -33.79
C ALA A 1154 -33.89 2.43 -34.31
N LYS A 1155 -34.42 2.82 -35.48
CA LYS A 1155 -35.51 2.14 -36.20
C LYS A 1155 -35.11 0.71 -36.59
N ALA A 1156 -33.93 0.55 -37.19
CA ALA A 1156 -33.41 -0.76 -37.59
C ALA A 1156 -33.23 -1.69 -36.38
N LEU A 1157 -32.67 -1.18 -35.28
CA LEU A 1157 -32.51 -1.94 -34.04
C LEU A 1157 -33.87 -2.34 -33.45
N HIS A 1158 -34.87 -1.45 -33.45
CA HIS A 1158 -36.21 -1.79 -32.95
C HIS A 1158 -36.91 -2.85 -33.81
N ALA A 1159 -36.78 -2.78 -35.14
CA ALA A 1159 -37.27 -3.81 -36.04
C ALA A 1159 -36.56 -5.16 -35.81
N GLN A 1160 -35.26 -5.11 -35.53
CA GLN A 1160 -34.45 -6.29 -35.21
C GLN A 1160 -34.85 -6.92 -33.86
N MET A 1161 -35.16 -6.10 -32.84
CA MET A 1161 -35.70 -6.58 -31.56
C MET A 1161 -37.05 -7.31 -31.75
N GLN A 1162 -37.91 -6.79 -32.64
CA GLN A 1162 -39.20 -7.41 -32.95
C GLN A 1162 -39.03 -8.72 -33.72
N THR A 1163 -38.06 -8.82 -34.63
CA THR A 1163 -37.76 -10.07 -35.36
C THR A 1163 -37.12 -11.13 -34.44
N ASP A 1164 -36.28 -10.70 -33.49
CA ASP A 1164 -35.65 -11.57 -32.49
C ASP A 1164 -36.62 -11.99 -31.36
N GLY A 1165 -37.88 -11.53 -31.36
CA GLY A 1165 -38.89 -11.89 -30.36
C GLY A 1165 -38.71 -11.24 -28.99
N ILE A 1166 -37.82 -10.24 -28.87
CA ILE A 1166 -37.48 -9.58 -27.60
C ILE A 1166 -38.36 -8.33 -27.44
N ARG A 1167 -39.19 -8.31 -26.40
CA ARG A 1167 -40.04 -7.16 -26.10
C ARG A 1167 -39.19 -6.00 -25.59
N ALA A 1168 -39.18 -4.89 -26.32
CA ALA A 1168 -38.50 -3.67 -25.88
C ALA A 1168 -39.07 -3.19 -24.54
N ASP A 1169 -38.18 -2.87 -23.60
CA ASP A 1169 -38.55 -2.34 -22.29
C ASP A 1169 -39.16 -0.93 -22.42
N GLU A 1170 -39.96 -0.52 -21.44
CA GLU A 1170 -40.67 0.76 -21.47
C GLU A 1170 -39.74 1.98 -21.65
N LEU A 1171 -38.50 1.87 -21.18
CA LEU A 1171 -37.51 2.93 -21.25
C LEU A 1171 -36.91 3.05 -22.66
N SER A 1172 -36.64 1.92 -23.31
CA SER A 1172 -36.21 1.90 -24.72
C SER A 1172 -37.31 2.40 -25.67
N LEU A 1173 -38.57 2.03 -25.43
CA LEU A 1173 -39.72 2.54 -26.20
C LEU A 1173 -39.92 4.05 -26.04
N LYS A 1174 -39.75 4.58 -24.81
CA LYS A 1174 -39.80 6.03 -24.55
C LYS A 1174 -38.67 6.79 -25.26
N ARG A 1175 -37.46 6.24 -25.28
CA ARG A 1175 -36.30 6.82 -26.00
C ARG A 1175 -36.53 6.86 -27.50
N LEU A 1176 -37.05 5.78 -28.07
CA LEU A 1176 -37.38 5.72 -29.49
C LEU A 1176 -38.52 6.68 -29.84
N ALA A 1177 -39.58 6.74 -29.02
CA ALA A 1177 -40.68 7.70 -29.19
C ALA A 1177 -40.19 9.16 -29.14
N LEU A 1178 -39.19 9.46 -28.30
CA LEU A 1178 -38.56 10.78 -28.27
C LEU A 1178 -37.83 11.09 -29.58
N LEU A 1179 -37.10 10.14 -30.17
CA LEU A 1179 -36.43 10.33 -31.46
C LEU A 1179 -37.43 10.56 -32.61
N TYR A 1180 -38.53 9.78 -32.65
CA TYR A 1180 -39.61 10.00 -33.60
C TYR A 1180 -40.22 11.41 -33.47
N LYS A 1181 -40.50 11.85 -32.23
CA LYS A 1181 -41.00 13.21 -31.94
C LYS A 1181 -40.01 14.30 -32.33
N GLN A 1182 -38.71 14.10 -32.07
CA GLN A 1182 -37.66 15.06 -32.45
C GLN A 1182 -37.47 15.17 -33.96
N ALA A 1183 -37.70 14.09 -34.70
CA ALA A 1183 -37.67 14.08 -36.17
C ALA A 1183 -39.00 14.52 -36.82
N GLY A 1184 -40.05 14.79 -36.04
CA GLY A 1184 -41.36 15.17 -36.54
C GLY A 1184 -42.16 14.03 -37.17
N GLU A 1185 -41.77 12.78 -36.92
CA GLU A 1185 -42.45 11.59 -37.43
C GLU A 1185 -43.46 11.03 -36.39
N PRO A 1186 -44.59 10.45 -36.83
CA PRO A 1186 -45.57 9.84 -35.92
C PRO A 1186 -45.01 8.58 -35.26
N VAL A 1187 -45.20 8.45 -33.94
CA VAL A 1187 -44.75 7.28 -33.15
C VAL A 1187 -45.64 6.07 -33.48
N PRO A 1188 -45.09 4.93 -33.96
CA PRO A 1188 -45.90 3.82 -34.48
C PRO A 1188 -46.40 2.84 -33.41
N PHE A 1189 -46.22 3.12 -32.12
CA PHE A 1189 -46.62 2.27 -31.00
C PHE A 1189 -47.19 3.10 -29.83
N GLU A 1190 -48.03 2.50 -28.97
CA GLU A 1190 -48.58 3.18 -27.79
C GLU A 1190 -47.47 3.52 -26.79
N GLU A 1191 -47.38 4.79 -26.40
CA GLU A 1191 -46.38 5.28 -25.45
C GLU A 1191 -46.76 4.87 -24.02
N PRO A 1192 -45.89 4.16 -23.27
CA PRO A 1192 -46.24 3.68 -21.94
C PRO A 1192 -46.52 4.84 -20.96
N PRO A 1193 -47.56 4.75 -20.11
CA PRO A 1193 -48.04 5.87 -19.30
C PRO A 1193 -47.00 6.40 -18.30
N VAL A 1194 -47.11 7.69 -17.96
CA VAL A 1194 -46.25 8.35 -16.97
C VAL A 1194 -46.79 8.04 -15.57
N SER A 1195 -46.15 7.13 -14.84
CA SER A 1195 -46.39 6.96 -13.40
C SER A 1195 -45.10 7.18 -12.61
N ILE A 1196 -45.04 8.33 -11.95
CA ILE A 1196 -44.14 8.63 -10.84
C ILE A 1196 -44.75 7.95 -9.61
N THR A 1197 -44.17 6.85 -9.13
CA THR A 1197 -44.38 6.31 -7.77
C THR A 1197 -43.29 5.27 -7.47
N LEU A 1198 -42.77 5.31 -6.23
CA LEU A 1198 -41.66 4.50 -5.72
C LEU A 1198 -41.88 2.97 -5.84
N PRO A 1199 -40.82 2.16 -6.02
CA PRO A 1199 -40.92 0.70 -6.05
C PRO A 1199 -40.83 0.13 -4.63
N SER A 1200 -41.95 0.04 -3.92
CA SER A 1200 -42.04 -0.80 -2.71
C SER A 1200 -43.25 -1.74 -2.67
N THR A 1201 -44.07 -1.81 -3.73
CA THR A 1201 -45.33 -2.59 -3.67
C THR A 1201 -45.66 -3.43 -4.93
N LYS A 1202 -44.72 -3.69 -5.85
CA LYS A 1202 -44.97 -4.55 -7.03
C LYS A 1202 -44.35 -5.96 -6.99
N MET A 1203 -43.80 -6.40 -5.85
CA MET A 1203 -43.25 -7.76 -5.71
C MET A 1203 -44.22 -8.82 -5.18
N GLN A 1204 -45.46 -8.46 -4.83
CA GLN A 1204 -46.43 -9.42 -4.25
C GLN A 1204 -47.51 -9.93 -5.22
N GLU A 1205 -47.61 -9.45 -6.46
CA GLU A 1205 -48.67 -9.87 -7.40
C GLU A 1205 -48.20 -10.69 -8.61
N ARG A 1206 -46.90 -10.96 -8.78
CA ARG A 1206 -46.40 -11.83 -9.87
C ARG A 1206 -46.23 -13.30 -9.50
N GLN A 1207 -46.68 -13.73 -8.31
CA GLN A 1207 -46.60 -15.12 -7.88
C GLN A 1207 -47.83 -15.98 -8.18
N ASN A 1208 -48.91 -15.44 -8.76
CA ASN A 1208 -50.11 -16.23 -9.05
C ASN A 1208 -50.70 -15.89 -10.43
N THR A 1209 -50.28 -16.61 -11.47
CA THR A 1209 -51.18 -17.25 -12.44
C THR A 1209 -50.39 -18.16 -13.40
N GLU A 1210 -50.99 -19.31 -13.64
CA GLU A 1210 -50.44 -20.52 -14.23
C GLU A 1210 -50.49 -20.59 -15.77
N ASN A 1211 -49.61 -21.46 -16.29
CA ASN A 1211 -49.86 -22.55 -17.24
C ASN A 1211 -50.06 -22.32 -18.76
N TRP A 1212 -49.57 -23.36 -19.45
CA TRP A 1212 -49.64 -23.77 -20.86
C TRP A 1212 -48.54 -23.16 -21.75
N GLY A 1213 -47.69 -23.91 -22.44
CA GLY A 1213 -47.66 -25.34 -22.73
C GLY A 1213 -47.08 -25.56 -24.13
N SER A 1214 -46.05 -26.41 -24.21
CA SER A 1214 -45.68 -27.26 -25.35
C SER A 1214 -45.53 -26.67 -26.77
N SER A 1215 -44.29 -26.57 -27.23
CA SER A 1215 -43.74 -27.13 -28.49
C SER A 1215 -42.37 -26.48 -28.67
N GLY A 1216 -41.26 -27.14 -29.00
CA GLY A 1216 -41.00 -28.47 -29.50
C GLY A 1216 -39.68 -28.33 -30.27
N SER A 1217 -38.69 -29.16 -29.94
CA SER A 1217 -37.64 -29.62 -30.87
C SER A 1217 -36.83 -28.56 -31.64
N MET A 1218 -35.57 -28.35 -31.26
CA MET A 1218 -34.43 -28.95 -31.97
C MET A 1218 -33.10 -28.53 -31.33
N ARG A 1219 -32.21 -29.53 -31.23
CA ARG A 1219 -30.78 -29.40 -30.97
C ARG A 1219 -30.12 -28.45 -31.96
N GLY A 1220 -29.05 -27.78 -31.53
CA GLY A 1220 -28.05 -27.32 -32.48
C GLY A 1220 -26.97 -26.44 -31.87
N SER A 1221 -25.96 -27.09 -31.26
CA SER A 1221 -24.53 -26.84 -31.51
C SER A 1221 -23.99 -25.40 -31.58
N ARG A 1222 -22.94 -25.16 -30.76
CA ARG A 1222 -21.90 -24.11 -30.92
C ARG A 1222 -22.40 -22.69 -30.59
N LEU A 1223 -21.59 -21.71 -30.19
CA LEU A 1223 -20.14 -21.55 -30.14
C LEU A 1223 -19.76 -20.58 -29.00
#